data_AF-A0A198A8X4-F1
#
_entry.id   AF-A0A198A8X4-F1
#
_cell.length_a   1.000
_cell.length_b   1.000
_cell.length_c   1.000
_cell.angle_alpha   90.00
_cell.angle_beta   90.00
_cell.angle_gamma   90.00
#
_symmetry.space_group_name_H-M   'P 1'
#
loop_
_entity.id
_entity.type
_entity.pdbx_description
1 polymer ?
#
loop_
_entity_poly.entity_id
_entity_poly.type
_entity_poly.pdbx_seq_one_letter_code
_entity_poly.pdbx_strand_id
1 'polypeptide(L)'
;MDKERTKSKAAVTIPLCLSLILPSMFSFNTSIDAASLPTVQIDYMNERQEIDGFGASNAWSTGIVQNLANPAQKEVLDALFSTSKGAGLSMVRNRLPYDIVSESGTWNWNNWDINGTAWLFNKIKADYSVTRFFTTPWTPPPFMKTGNTGTYGEIGGKLRTDQYQAYADFLADYVNGFKTNKGIDISAVSIQNEPNWAPNYESSSWTGDEFYSFVKGYLKPIFAHKGVTAKLIMPEGLNFSEDLAVPTLNDAASRDRVDIIGVHQYAVNQQDPNLGAKWLTQTKLYNKKLWVTEASIGEPNDPTIHDGIYWAKMIHKDMTVAEVNAFNYWWLWNNTKDSVNSIGDKGALITFHTDDNGAVKSYDLNKRLFTLGQYSRFIRPGYQRVNSDVSPATGVYTTAYKDPANGKLVITAINDNETDTALSFNVNGKAVKSYTTYRTSSSENIANVGDTTVNGSSFSTTLKGKSVTTFYADVYTPTAKNPIIWGDVPDVDVIRVKDTYYMTSTTMHMNPGVPIMMSKDLVNWEIVNYVYDILASSDKQTLSNGQNIYGKGSWASSIRYNNGKFYIAFASNDTGKTYVFQTTDIEKGPWEKYELAGGVYHDMSLLFDDDGRVYMVYGSGAIKIIELTSGATAIKAGGMNTTIIQNASAPGGSGGLGAEGSHIYKINGKYYIFHISWPSGNIRTELVHRADTIDGTYEGKIAVRSGSTSNSAGVAQGGIVQAVDGNWYGMLFQDYGSVGRIPYIVPMTWSQDGWPVFGDVNDTGIPAVLSKSWVSSDTFDQRTEKVGAYHTEVAGGENDYNGSNLALIWQWNHNPDNRFWSLTDRPGYLRLTTGRMSTSILDARNTLTQRTFGPESSGTIAIDVSHMKDGDYAGISAFQQNYGFVGVKMSGTTKSVVMVNGSSGSAMEIASVPLAQNTIYLRSELDYKNRTDKANFYYSLDGERWASIGNTLQMSYTLPHFMGYRFALFNYSTRLTGGYVDFDSFKVDDKLVGSSFDPIGPQPVVPATVLSAASSVNAGSSFTVDVSLSNAAQSVYAQDITLSYDSNVFDYVGAASANNNIQIVSEDKAIPGRVRFITANTGGGISGANTLLLNLTFKVKPGVQNTSGTIAATQAKLGVAPEGIVIQAELGSKRISVEQVMKSADLNKDGSINVGDLAMVAYYYGKNATETNWEAAKISDMNNDNKIDIMDLAYVASKI
;
A
#
# COMPACT_ATOMS: atom_id res chain seq x y z
N MET A 1 -48.85 -44.70 -41.86
CA MET A 1 -47.53 -45.33 -41.63
C MET A 1 -46.97 -44.68 -40.37
N ASP A 2 -47.33 -45.19 -39.19
CA ASP A 2 -46.62 -46.24 -38.41
C ASP A 2 -45.21 -45.79 -37.99
N LYS A 3 -44.75 -45.78 -36.72
CA LYS A 3 -45.27 -46.16 -35.38
C LYS A 3 -44.25 -45.59 -34.37
N GLU A 4 -44.65 -44.74 -33.42
CA GLU A 4 -44.80 -45.05 -31.98
C GLU A 4 -43.95 -46.19 -31.38
N ARG A 5 -43.28 -45.94 -30.24
CA ARG A 5 -43.80 -46.39 -28.93
C ARG A 5 -43.05 -45.81 -27.72
N THR A 6 -43.80 -45.77 -26.64
CA THR A 6 -43.68 -45.01 -25.38
C THR A 6 -43.66 -45.95 -24.16
N LYS A 7 -43.31 -45.37 -22.99
CA LYS A 7 -43.84 -45.60 -21.61
C LYS A 7 -43.17 -46.56 -20.60
N SER A 8 -42.67 -45.90 -19.54
CA SER A 8 -42.68 -46.13 -18.07
C SER A 8 -43.45 -47.28 -17.39
N LYS A 9 -42.90 -47.77 -16.26
CA LYS A 9 -43.41 -47.75 -14.84
C LYS A 9 -42.60 -48.76 -13.96
N ALA A 10 -42.00 -48.37 -12.82
CA ALA A 10 -42.45 -48.51 -11.40
C ALA A 10 -42.65 -49.98 -10.92
N ALA A 11 -42.28 -50.51 -9.74
CA ALA A 11 -41.83 -50.03 -8.42
C ALA A 11 -41.36 -51.23 -7.51
N VAL A 12 -40.98 -50.94 -6.24
CA VAL A 12 -40.99 -51.79 -4.99
C VAL A 12 -39.67 -52.52 -4.62
N THR A 13 -38.78 -52.03 -3.72
CA THR A 13 -38.64 -52.01 -2.21
C THR A 13 -38.05 -53.26 -1.47
N ILE A 14 -36.89 -53.03 -0.77
CA ILE A 14 -36.46 -53.42 0.63
C ILE A 14 -35.95 -54.88 0.89
N PRO A 15 -35.03 -55.22 1.87
CA PRO A 15 -34.05 -54.49 2.73
C PRO A 15 -32.62 -55.14 2.93
N LEU A 16 -31.73 -54.40 3.64
CA LEU A 16 -30.62 -54.76 4.57
C LEU A 16 -29.88 -56.12 4.48
N CYS A 17 -28.53 -56.08 4.50
CA CYS A 17 -27.71 -56.39 5.70
C CYS A 17 -26.19 -56.21 5.49
N LEU A 18 -25.51 -55.84 6.58
CA LEU A 18 -24.07 -55.63 6.78
C LEU A 18 -23.17 -56.80 6.33
N SER A 19 -21.97 -56.47 5.81
CA SER A 19 -20.71 -57.12 6.26
C SER A 19 -19.48 -56.26 5.93
N LEU A 20 -18.62 -56.12 6.94
CA LEU A 20 -17.29 -55.49 6.92
C LEU A 20 -16.28 -56.34 6.16
N ILE A 21 -15.56 -55.77 5.19
CA ILE A 21 -14.18 -56.17 4.83
C ILE A 21 -13.40 -54.91 4.41
N LEU A 22 -12.38 -54.55 5.19
CA LEU A 22 -11.30 -53.64 4.80
C LEU A 22 -10.41 -54.31 3.75
N PRO A 23 -9.96 -53.56 2.73
CA PRO A 23 -8.51 -53.39 2.63
C PRO A 23 -8.10 -51.94 2.33
N SER A 24 -7.05 -51.54 3.05
CA SER A 24 -6.10 -50.46 2.80
C SER A 24 -6.08 -49.89 1.37
N MET A 25 -6.49 -48.62 1.23
CA MET A 25 -6.10 -47.78 0.10
C MET A 25 -5.15 -46.68 0.58
N PHE A 26 -4.03 -46.58 -0.13
CA PHE A 26 -3.04 -45.53 -0.01
C PHE A 26 -3.69 -44.14 -0.15
N SER A 27 -3.59 -43.31 0.89
CA SER A 27 -3.90 -41.89 0.79
C SER A 27 -2.77 -41.20 0.04
N PHE A 28 -2.98 -40.90 -1.24
CA PHE A 28 -2.25 -39.81 -1.89
C PHE A 28 -2.75 -38.51 -1.28
N ASN A 29 -1.98 -37.91 -0.37
CA ASN A 29 -2.15 -36.51 -0.02
C ASN A 29 -1.68 -35.65 -1.20
N THR A 30 -2.52 -35.51 -2.22
CA THR A 30 -2.44 -34.34 -3.10
C THR A 30 -3.12 -33.19 -2.37
N SER A 31 -2.32 -32.29 -1.81
CA SER A 31 -2.79 -30.95 -1.46
C SER A 31 -3.22 -30.27 -2.77
N ILE A 32 -4.51 -30.39 -3.10
CA ILE A 32 -5.12 -29.53 -4.09
C ILE A 32 -5.24 -28.19 -3.36
N ASP A 33 -4.36 -27.25 -3.70
CA ASP A 33 -4.55 -25.84 -3.32
C ASP A 33 -5.96 -25.46 -3.77
N ALA A 34 -6.83 -25.12 -2.81
CA ALA A 34 -8.13 -24.57 -3.13
C ALA A 34 -7.87 -23.28 -3.92
N ALA A 35 -8.30 -23.24 -5.18
CA ALA A 35 -8.13 -22.06 -6.02
C ALA A 35 -8.69 -20.84 -5.28
N SER A 36 -7.87 -19.80 -5.12
CA SER A 36 -8.27 -18.57 -4.45
C SER A 36 -9.42 -17.91 -5.21
N LEU A 37 -10.43 -17.43 -4.48
CA LEU A 37 -11.55 -16.70 -5.10
C LEU A 37 -11.04 -15.42 -5.76
N PRO A 38 -11.52 -15.06 -6.96
CA PRO A 38 -11.27 -13.74 -7.53
C PRO A 38 -11.71 -12.67 -6.53
N THR A 39 -10.83 -11.71 -6.26
CA THR A 39 -11.05 -10.67 -5.25
C THR A 39 -11.23 -9.32 -5.94
N VAL A 40 -12.34 -8.65 -5.66
CA VAL A 40 -12.64 -7.29 -6.09
C VAL A 40 -11.96 -6.31 -5.14
N GLN A 41 -11.05 -5.50 -5.64
CA GLN A 41 -10.46 -4.40 -4.89
C GLN A 41 -11.33 -3.15 -5.03
N ILE A 42 -11.70 -2.56 -3.90
CA ILE A 42 -12.41 -1.29 -3.80
C ILE A 42 -11.58 -0.37 -2.91
N ASP A 43 -11.29 0.84 -3.38
CA ASP A 43 -10.62 1.86 -2.59
C ASP A 43 -11.61 2.96 -2.24
N TYR A 44 -12.14 2.92 -1.01
CA TYR A 44 -13.17 3.85 -0.54
C TYR A 44 -12.67 5.31 -0.50
N MET A 45 -11.37 5.53 -0.36
CA MET A 45 -10.79 6.86 -0.22
C MET A 45 -10.45 7.50 -1.57
N ASN A 46 -10.36 6.70 -2.64
CA ASN A 46 -10.07 7.17 -3.99
C ASN A 46 -11.34 7.58 -4.72
N GLU A 47 -11.83 8.79 -4.42
CA GLU A 47 -12.98 9.41 -5.09
C GLU A 47 -12.66 9.72 -6.56
N ARG A 48 -13.66 9.49 -7.41
CA ARG A 48 -13.62 9.73 -8.85
C ARG A 48 -14.62 10.83 -9.19
N GLN A 49 -15.60 10.55 -10.04
CA GLN A 49 -16.58 11.54 -10.46
C GLN A 49 -17.80 11.57 -9.53
N GLU A 50 -18.38 12.77 -9.37
CA GLU A 50 -19.68 12.98 -8.73
C GLU A 50 -20.81 12.54 -9.66
N ILE A 51 -21.76 11.80 -9.13
CA ILE A 51 -22.92 11.31 -9.86
C ILE A 51 -24.02 12.34 -9.86
N ASP A 52 -24.41 12.77 -11.06
CA ASP A 52 -25.53 13.65 -11.32
C ASP A 52 -26.86 12.91 -11.38
N GLY A 53 -26.86 11.62 -11.68
CA GLY A 53 -28.02 10.75 -11.55
C GLY A 53 -28.36 9.95 -12.81
N PHE A 54 -29.54 9.37 -12.79
CA PHE A 54 -29.97 8.36 -13.75
C PHE A 54 -31.41 8.64 -14.16
N GLY A 55 -31.71 8.56 -15.46
CA GLY A 55 -33.02 8.93 -15.98
C GLY A 55 -33.37 8.26 -17.30
N ALA A 56 -34.44 8.76 -17.89
CA ALA A 56 -34.82 8.46 -19.27
C ALA A 56 -35.57 9.65 -19.90
N SER A 57 -35.75 9.63 -21.23
CA SER A 57 -36.53 10.66 -21.93
C SER A 57 -38.02 10.40 -21.90
N ASN A 58 -38.77 11.49 -21.94
CA ASN A 58 -40.21 11.51 -22.10
C ASN A 58 -40.63 12.17 -23.44
N ALA A 59 -39.67 12.41 -24.34
CA ALA A 59 -39.92 13.08 -25.61
C ALA A 59 -41.11 12.46 -26.40
N TRP A 60 -42.05 13.32 -26.82
CA TRP A 60 -43.27 13.00 -27.56
C TRP A 60 -44.28 12.06 -26.87
N SER A 61 -44.13 11.71 -25.58
CA SER A 61 -44.86 10.58 -24.98
C SER A 61 -45.61 10.89 -23.67
N THR A 62 -45.87 12.15 -23.36
CA THR A 62 -46.47 12.57 -22.07
C THR A 62 -47.89 12.04 -21.81
N GLY A 63 -48.71 11.94 -22.86
CA GLY A 63 -50.15 11.71 -22.74
C GLY A 63 -50.57 10.30 -22.31
N ILE A 64 -49.77 9.27 -22.59
CA ILE A 64 -50.17 7.87 -22.36
C ILE A 64 -50.34 7.58 -20.86
N VAL A 65 -49.41 8.02 -20.01
CA VAL A 65 -49.48 7.81 -18.55
C VAL A 65 -50.42 8.80 -17.89
N GLN A 66 -50.50 10.04 -18.39
CA GLN A 66 -51.41 11.07 -17.88
C GLN A 66 -52.88 10.61 -17.92
N ASN A 67 -53.24 9.87 -18.99
CA ASN A 67 -54.61 9.43 -19.23
C ASN A 67 -54.93 8.06 -18.62
N LEU A 68 -53.97 7.37 -17.98
CA LEU A 68 -54.24 6.11 -17.28
C LEU A 68 -55.12 6.33 -16.04
N ALA A 69 -56.09 5.44 -15.85
CA ALA A 69 -56.86 5.38 -14.61
C ALA A 69 -55.99 4.90 -13.43
N ASN A 70 -56.31 5.36 -12.22
CA ASN A 70 -55.77 4.74 -11.01
C ASN A 70 -56.40 3.35 -10.80
N PRO A 71 -55.65 2.32 -10.37
CA PRO A 71 -54.29 2.40 -9.80
C PRO A 71 -53.12 2.30 -10.81
N ALA A 72 -53.37 1.93 -12.07
CA ALA A 72 -52.32 1.66 -13.06
C ALA A 72 -51.34 2.84 -13.27
N GLN A 73 -51.85 4.08 -13.29
CA GLN A 73 -51.00 5.27 -13.36
C GLN A 73 -49.97 5.31 -12.22
N LYS A 74 -50.41 5.03 -10.98
CA LYS A 74 -49.53 5.03 -9.82
C LYS A 74 -48.54 3.87 -9.84
N GLU A 75 -48.93 2.70 -10.34
CA GLU A 75 -48.03 1.55 -10.45
C GLU A 75 -46.88 1.81 -11.43
N VAL A 76 -47.17 2.39 -12.59
CA VAL A 76 -46.16 2.79 -13.59
C VAL A 76 -45.20 3.83 -13.01
N LEU A 77 -45.73 4.86 -12.34
CA LEU A 77 -44.91 5.91 -11.73
C LEU A 77 -44.10 5.38 -10.53
N ASP A 78 -44.67 4.49 -9.70
CA ASP A 78 -43.93 3.82 -8.60
C ASP A 78 -42.79 2.97 -9.18
N ALA A 79 -43.02 2.23 -10.27
CA ALA A 79 -41.99 1.40 -10.92
C ALA A 79 -40.80 2.21 -11.44
N LEU A 80 -41.03 3.42 -11.96
CA LEU A 80 -39.97 4.31 -12.48
C LEU A 80 -39.29 5.12 -11.38
N PHE A 81 -40.04 5.80 -10.51
CA PHE A 81 -39.51 6.88 -9.67
C PHE A 81 -39.47 6.57 -8.18
N SER A 82 -40.14 5.51 -7.69
CA SER A 82 -40.08 5.17 -6.27
C SER A 82 -38.73 4.59 -5.88
N THR A 83 -38.09 5.15 -4.84
CA THR A 83 -36.87 4.60 -4.23
C THR A 83 -37.13 3.42 -3.29
N SER A 84 -38.39 3.07 -3.04
CA SER A 84 -38.78 1.94 -2.19
C SER A 84 -39.43 0.79 -2.98
N LYS A 85 -40.11 1.08 -4.09
CA LYS A 85 -40.86 0.09 -4.88
C LYS A 85 -40.34 -0.11 -6.31
N GLY A 86 -39.55 0.82 -6.85
CA GLY A 86 -39.17 0.82 -8.25
C GLY A 86 -37.68 1.11 -8.48
N ALA A 87 -37.37 1.57 -9.69
CA ALA A 87 -36.02 1.91 -10.12
C ALA A 87 -35.50 3.21 -9.49
N GLY A 88 -36.38 4.11 -9.05
CA GLY A 88 -35.96 5.35 -8.40
C GLY A 88 -35.22 6.31 -9.33
N LEU A 89 -35.65 6.51 -10.58
CA LEU A 89 -35.03 7.49 -11.47
C LEU A 89 -34.98 8.87 -10.83
N SER A 90 -33.88 9.60 -11.03
CA SER A 90 -33.59 10.89 -10.37
C SER A 90 -33.56 12.07 -11.33
N MET A 91 -33.67 11.82 -12.63
CA MET A 91 -33.79 12.86 -13.66
C MET A 91 -34.69 12.43 -14.81
N VAL A 92 -35.20 13.41 -15.56
CA VAL A 92 -35.98 13.18 -16.78
C VAL A 92 -35.54 14.14 -17.87
N ARG A 93 -35.35 13.59 -19.08
CA ARG A 93 -35.09 14.35 -20.31
C ARG A 93 -36.40 14.67 -21.03
N ASN A 94 -36.51 15.84 -21.63
CA ASN A 94 -37.68 16.20 -22.44
C ASN A 94 -37.29 16.95 -23.74
N ARG A 95 -38.21 16.93 -24.69
CA ARG A 95 -38.14 17.71 -25.93
C ARG A 95 -38.44 19.20 -25.71
N LEU A 96 -37.72 20.07 -26.41
CA LEU A 96 -38.07 21.46 -26.61
C LEU A 96 -38.82 21.56 -27.96
N PRO A 97 -40.14 21.82 -27.98
CA PRO A 97 -40.90 21.90 -29.23
C PRO A 97 -40.47 23.10 -30.08
N TYR A 98 -40.16 22.86 -31.36
CA TYR A 98 -39.75 23.92 -32.29
C TYR A 98 -40.88 24.92 -32.61
N ASP A 99 -42.13 24.49 -32.43
CA ASP A 99 -43.37 25.21 -32.72
C ASP A 99 -43.93 25.94 -31.49
N ILE A 100 -43.20 25.96 -30.37
CA ILE A 100 -43.63 26.67 -29.17
C ILE A 100 -43.61 28.20 -29.36
N VAL A 101 -42.87 28.71 -30.35
CA VAL A 101 -42.80 30.13 -30.70
C VAL A 101 -43.14 30.33 -32.18
N SER A 102 -44.02 31.28 -32.47
CA SER A 102 -44.31 31.70 -33.85
C SER A 102 -43.23 32.60 -34.43
N GLU A 103 -43.19 32.77 -35.75
CA GLU A 103 -42.30 33.74 -36.42
C GLU A 103 -42.56 35.19 -35.95
N SER A 104 -43.79 35.50 -35.52
CA SER A 104 -44.14 36.78 -34.90
C SER A 104 -43.69 36.93 -33.44
N GLY A 105 -43.02 35.92 -32.86
CA GLY A 105 -42.51 35.92 -31.48
C GLY A 105 -43.54 35.57 -30.40
N THR A 106 -44.69 34.98 -30.76
CA THR A 106 -45.73 34.61 -29.79
C THR A 106 -45.47 33.21 -29.22
N TRP A 107 -45.41 33.09 -27.89
CA TRP A 107 -45.23 31.81 -27.19
C TRP A 107 -46.55 31.07 -26.97
N ASN A 108 -46.59 29.78 -27.28
CA ASN A 108 -47.71 28.88 -27.00
C ASN A 108 -47.42 27.99 -25.78
N TRP A 109 -47.53 28.54 -24.58
CA TRP A 109 -47.40 27.78 -23.32
C TRP A 109 -48.52 26.75 -23.09
N ASN A 110 -49.55 26.72 -23.94
CA ASN A 110 -50.62 25.72 -23.93
C ASN A 110 -50.40 24.59 -24.96
N ASN A 111 -49.22 24.53 -25.60
CA ASN A 111 -48.83 23.42 -26.44
C ASN A 111 -49.01 22.08 -25.68
N TRP A 112 -49.55 21.08 -26.38
CA TRP A 112 -49.92 19.80 -25.77
C TRP A 112 -48.71 19.08 -25.15
N ASP A 113 -47.53 19.16 -25.79
CA ASP A 113 -46.28 18.55 -25.32
C ASP A 113 -45.84 19.21 -24.01
N ILE A 114 -45.85 20.54 -23.98
CA ILE A 114 -45.52 21.35 -22.79
C ILE A 114 -46.44 21.08 -21.62
N ASN A 115 -47.75 20.99 -21.85
CA ASN A 115 -48.72 20.69 -20.79
C ASN A 115 -48.53 19.29 -20.22
N GLY A 116 -48.28 18.30 -21.08
CA GLY A 116 -48.01 16.94 -20.63
C GLY A 116 -46.68 16.83 -19.87
N THR A 117 -45.62 17.51 -20.31
CA THR A 117 -44.32 17.53 -19.61
C THR A 117 -44.45 18.21 -18.26
N ALA A 118 -45.15 19.35 -18.19
CA ALA A 118 -45.38 20.05 -16.94
C ALA A 118 -46.23 19.21 -15.96
N TRP A 119 -47.22 18.46 -16.46
CA TRP A 119 -47.96 17.50 -15.64
C TRP A 119 -47.02 16.45 -15.05
N LEU A 120 -46.22 15.77 -15.89
CA LEU A 120 -45.32 14.72 -15.43
C LEU A 120 -44.33 15.25 -14.39
N PHE A 121 -43.65 16.36 -14.70
CA PHE A 121 -42.65 16.97 -13.81
C PHE A 121 -43.24 17.38 -12.46
N ASN A 122 -44.41 18.03 -12.44
CA ASN A 122 -45.08 18.36 -11.19
C ASN A 122 -45.50 17.10 -10.42
N LYS A 123 -45.99 16.09 -11.11
CA LYS A 123 -46.41 14.82 -10.51
C LYS A 123 -45.23 14.11 -9.83
N ILE A 124 -44.10 13.98 -10.52
CA ILE A 124 -42.93 13.27 -9.97
C ILE A 124 -42.13 14.08 -8.96
N LYS A 125 -42.17 15.41 -9.07
CA LYS A 125 -41.66 16.32 -8.03
C LYS A 125 -42.45 16.16 -6.73
N ALA A 126 -43.78 16.16 -6.82
CA ALA A 126 -44.65 16.03 -5.65
C ALA A 126 -44.59 14.64 -5.01
N ASP A 127 -44.67 13.58 -5.82
CA ASP A 127 -44.84 12.22 -5.30
C ASP A 127 -43.50 11.50 -5.02
N TYR A 128 -42.40 11.91 -5.68
CA TYR A 128 -41.10 11.20 -5.61
C TYR A 128 -39.89 12.12 -5.39
N SER A 129 -40.10 13.43 -5.21
CA SER A 129 -39.02 14.42 -5.01
C SER A 129 -38.00 14.51 -6.15
N VAL A 130 -38.40 14.16 -7.38
CA VAL A 130 -37.56 14.32 -8.58
C VAL A 130 -37.60 15.78 -9.04
N THR A 131 -36.44 16.42 -9.10
CA THR A 131 -36.33 17.86 -9.43
C THR A 131 -35.34 18.17 -10.56
N ARG A 132 -34.65 17.16 -11.09
CA ARG A 132 -33.63 17.33 -12.13
C ARG A 132 -34.23 17.07 -13.51
N PHE A 133 -34.65 18.14 -14.15
CA PHE A 133 -35.23 18.10 -15.49
C PHE A 133 -34.29 18.76 -16.48
N PHE A 134 -34.03 18.12 -17.62
CA PHE A 134 -33.29 18.77 -18.70
C PHE A 134 -34.01 18.69 -20.03
N THR A 135 -33.84 19.72 -20.83
CA THR A 135 -34.56 19.86 -22.10
C THR A 135 -33.58 19.94 -23.27
N THR A 136 -33.89 19.23 -24.35
CA THR A 136 -33.13 19.23 -25.58
C THR A 136 -34.01 19.71 -26.75
N PRO A 137 -33.56 20.68 -27.56
CA PRO A 137 -34.18 20.97 -28.85
C PRO A 137 -33.74 19.95 -29.90
N TRP A 138 -34.69 19.32 -30.58
CA TRP A 138 -34.40 18.49 -31.75
C TRP A 138 -34.08 19.33 -32.99
N THR A 139 -34.61 20.54 -33.03
CA THR A 139 -34.32 21.52 -34.07
C THR A 139 -34.61 22.94 -33.55
N PRO A 140 -33.88 23.97 -34.00
CA PRO A 140 -34.33 25.35 -33.93
C PRO A 140 -35.70 25.53 -34.63
N PRO A 141 -36.47 26.57 -34.26
CA PRO A 141 -37.69 26.94 -34.98
C PRO A 141 -37.44 27.04 -36.49
N PRO A 142 -38.31 26.47 -37.35
CA PRO A 142 -38.08 26.41 -38.80
C PRO A 142 -37.75 27.75 -39.44
N PHE A 143 -38.40 28.84 -39.02
CA PHE A 143 -38.14 30.19 -39.53
C PHE A 143 -36.73 30.73 -39.19
N MET A 144 -35.96 30.06 -38.33
CA MET A 144 -34.57 30.39 -38.00
C MET A 144 -33.52 29.59 -38.78
N LYS A 145 -33.93 28.60 -39.59
CA LYS A 145 -33.04 27.66 -40.29
C LYS A 145 -32.96 27.90 -41.81
N THR A 146 -32.02 27.23 -42.46
CA THR A 146 -31.91 27.05 -43.93
C THR A 146 -32.21 25.61 -44.33
N GLY A 147 -32.58 25.36 -45.59
CA GLY A 147 -32.66 23.99 -46.14
C GLY A 147 -33.80 23.15 -45.56
N ASN A 148 -34.86 23.80 -45.10
CA ASN A 148 -35.98 23.19 -44.40
C ASN A 148 -36.75 22.22 -45.29
N THR A 149 -36.95 20.99 -44.81
CA THR A 149 -37.84 19.98 -45.39
C THR A 149 -38.85 19.50 -44.34
N GLY A 150 -39.80 18.64 -44.74
CA GLY A 150 -40.90 18.21 -43.85
C GLY A 150 -42.14 19.09 -44.00
N THR A 151 -43.16 18.80 -43.19
CA THR A 151 -44.49 19.44 -43.35
C THR A 151 -44.48 20.90 -42.86
N TYR A 152 -43.65 21.19 -41.86
CA TYR A 152 -43.52 22.48 -41.20
C TYR A 152 -42.09 23.05 -41.26
N GLY A 153 -41.20 22.42 -42.03
CA GLY A 153 -39.80 22.81 -42.17
C GLY A 153 -38.88 22.31 -41.04
N GLU A 154 -39.33 21.32 -40.29
CA GLU A 154 -38.70 20.76 -39.09
C GLU A 154 -37.53 19.82 -39.38
N ILE A 155 -37.44 19.26 -40.60
CA ILE A 155 -36.46 18.23 -40.96
C ILE A 155 -35.25 18.86 -41.65
N GLY A 156 -34.05 18.50 -41.17
CA GLY A 156 -32.77 18.85 -41.76
C GLY A 156 -32.43 20.34 -41.65
N GLY A 157 -31.46 20.77 -42.47
CA GLY A 157 -31.03 22.15 -42.49
C GLY A 157 -30.05 22.53 -41.39
N LYS A 158 -29.77 23.83 -41.28
CA LYS A 158 -28.86 24.41 -40.29
C LYS A 158 -29.39 25.74 -39.76
N LEU A 159 -29.05 26.09 -38.51
CA LEU A 159 -29.34 27.41 -37.96
C LEU A 159 -28.64 28.50 -38.80
N ARG A 160 -29.37 29.53 -39.21
CA ARG A 160 -28.77 30.64 -39.95
C ARG A 160 -27.94 31.53 -39.02
N THR A 161 -26.81 32.01 -39.50
CA THR A 161 -25.91 32.87 -38.72
C THR A 161 -26.56 34.20 -38.32
N ASP A 162 -27.46 34.76 -39.13
CA ASP A 162 -28.25 35.96 -38.79
C ASP A 162 -29.27 35.72 -37.66
N GLN A 163 -29.50 34.46 -37.26
CA GLN A 163 -30.47 34.05 -36.25
C GLN A 163 -29.82 33.56 -34.95
N TYR A 164 -28.49 33.63 -34.82
CA TYR A 164 -27.80 33.18 -33.60
C TYR A 164 -28.28 33.93 -32.35
N GLN A 165 -28.48 35.24 -32.46
CA GLN A 165 -29.01 36.03 -31.34
C GLN A 165 -30.44 35.58 -30.97
N ALA A 166 -31.33 35.47 -31.97
CA ALA A 166 -32.71 35.06 -31.75
C ALA A 166 -32.81 33.64 -31.15
N TYR A 167 -31.93 32.72 -31.55
CA TYR A 167 -31.91 31.38 -31.00
C TYR A 167 -31.35 31.32 -29.56
N ALA A 168 -30.33 32.12 -29.25
CA ALA A 168 -29.86 32.27 -27.87
C ALA A 168 -30.94 32.84 -26.95
N ASP A 169 -31.70 33.83 -27.44
CA ASP A 169 -32.86 34.39 -26.74
C ASP A 169 -33.96 33.34 -26.56
N PHE A 170 -34.27 32.56 -27.59
CA PHE A 170 -35.24 31.47 -27.53
C PHE A 170 -34.93 30.44 -26.44
N LEU A 171 -33.68 29.96 -26.34
CA LEU A 171 -33.28 29.01 -25.30
C LEU A 171 -33.39 29.61 -23.90
N ALA A 172 -32.96 30.86 -23.72
CA ALA A 172 -33.05 31.55 -22.44
C ALA A 172 -34.50 31.83 -22.01
N ASP A 173 -35.34 32.28 -22.94
CA ASP A 173 -36.74 32.59 -22.71
C ASP A 173 -37.57 31.33 -22.50
N TYR A 174 -37.20 30.20 -23.12
CA TYR A 174 -37.80 28.91 -22.80
C TYR A 174 -37.53 28.53 -21.34
N VAL A 175 -36.28 28.59 -20.88
CA VAL A 175 -35.91 28.20 -19.51
C VAL A 175 -36.64 29.08 -18.47
N ASN A 176 -36.55 30.40 -18.63
CA ASN A 176 -37.21 31.34 -17.71
C ASN A 176 -38.74 31.26 -17.83
N GLY A 177 -39.25 31.12 -19.05
CA GLY A 177 -40.67 31.02 -19.33
C GLY A 177 -41.29 29.74 -18.77
N PHE A 178 -40.60 28.60 -18.78
CA PHE A 178 -41.09 27.36 -18.19
C PHE A 178 -41.26 27.52 -16.67
N LYS A 179 -40.31 28.20 -16.01
CA LYS A 179 -40.42 28.58 -14.60
C LYS A 179 -41.61 29.49 -14.36
N THR A 180 -41.73 30.59 -15.11
CA THR A 180 -42.80 31.59 -14.90
C THR A 180 -44.19 31.04 -15.20
N ASN A 181 -44.34 30.25 -16.27
CA ASN A 181 -45.66 29.80 -16.75
C ASN A 181 -46.08 28.44 -16.19
N LYS A 182 -45.15 27.59 -15.75
CA LYS A 182 -45.43 26.23 -15.25
C LYS A 182 -44.93 25.96 -13.83
N GLY A 183 -44.18 26.88 -13.22
CA GLY A 183 -43.68 26.74 -11.85
C GLY A 183 -42.56 25.70 -11.69
N ILE A 184 -41.88 25.35 -12.79
CA ILE A 184 -40.87 24.30 -12.83
C ILE A 184 -39.53 24.86 -13.31
N ASP A 185 -38.48 24.61 -12.55
CA ASP A 185 -37.11 24.94 -12.95
C ASP A 185 -36.55 23.86 -13.89
N ILE A 186 -36.02 24.29 -15.04
CA ILE A 186 -35.21 23.43 -15.91
C ILE A 186 -33.78 23.46 -15.39
N SER A 187 -33.25 22.30 -14.99
CA SER A 187 -31.92 22.18 -14.39
C SER A 187 -30.78 22.25 -15.41
N ALA A 188 -31.03 21.81 -16.64
CA ALA A 188 -30.09 21.91 -17.74
C ALA A 188 -30.81 22.03 -19.10
N VAL A 189 -30.18 22.71 -20.06
CA VAL A 189 -30.70 22.88 -21.42
C VAL A 189 -29.59 22.61 -22.42
N SER A 190 -29.91 21.88 -23.48
CA SER A 190 -29.00 21.64 -24.59
C SER A 190 -29.18 22.61 -25.74
N ILE A 191 -28.16 22.71 -26.59
CA ILE A 191 -28.20 23.54 -27.81
C ILE A 191 -28.86 22.80 -28.97
N GLN A 192 -28.62 21.49 -29.14
CA GLN A 192 -29.09 20.73 -30.30
C GLN A 192 -28.96 19.23 -30.05
N ASN A 193 -30.01 18.46 -30.33
CA ASN A 193 -29.95 17.00 -30.41
C ASN A 193 -29.20 16.54 -31.67
N GLU A 194 -28.25 15.62 -31.57
CA GLU A 194 -27.62 14.94 -32.71
C GLU A 194 -27.20 15.85 -33.87
N PRO A 195 -26.38 16.89 -33.61
CA PRO A 195 -25.92 17.85 -34.62
C PRO A 195 -25.16 17.23 -35.80
N ASN A 196 -24.68 15.99 -35.66
CA ASN A 196 -23.96 15.22 -36.66
C ASN A 196 -24.82 14.14 -37.33
N TRP A 197 -26.15 14.17 -37.17
CA TRP A 197 -27.09 13.24 -37.80
C TRP A 197 -28.11 13.98 -38.67
N ALA A 198 -28.54 13.34 -39.76
CA ALA A 198 -29.54 13.87 -40.68
C ALA A 198 -30.72 12.88 -40.85
N PRO A 199 -31.54 12.68 -39.80
CA PRO A 199 -32.70 11.79 -39.85
C PRO A 199 -33.85 12.40 -40.66
N ASN A 200 -34.88 11.60 -40.91
CA ASN A 200 -36.14 12.01 -41.55
C ASN A 200 -37.18 12.57 -40.55
N TYR A 201 -36.73 13.08 -39.40
CA TYR A 201 -37.53 13.74 -38.39
C TYR A 201 -36.82 15.03 -37.93
N GLU A 202 -37.39 15.72 -36.93
CA GLU A 202 -36.87 16.98 -36.38
C GLU A 202 -35.35 16.94 -36.19
N SER A 203 -34.63 17.80 -36.92
CA SER A 203 -33.17 17.80 -36.93
C SER A 203 -32.59 19.13 -37.40
N SER A 204 -31.35 19.40 -37.01
CA SER A 204 -30.54 20.50 -37.54
C SER A 204 -29.05 20.17 -37.37
N SER A 205 -28.27 20.32 -38.44
CA SER A 205 -26.84 20.02 -38.38
C SER A 205 -26.04 21.19 -37.83
N TRP A 206 -24.97 20.89 -37.08
CA TRP A 206 -24.01 21.86 -36.58
C TRP A 206 -22.57 21.36 -36.72
N THR A 207 -21.63 22.27 -37.01
CA THR A 207 -20.19 22.03 -36.91
C THR A 207 -19.65 22.47 -35.54
N GLY A 208 -18.44 22.02 -35.18
CA GLY A 208 -17.78 22.45 -33.95
C GLY A 208 -17.51 23.97 -33.92
N ASP A 209 -17.19 24.57 -35.08
CA ASP A 209 -16.98 26.02 -35.19
C ASP A 209 -18.28 26.82 -35.05
N GLU A 210 -19.41 26.27 -35.53
CA GLU A 210 -20.74 26.86 -35.35
C GLU A 210 -21.12 26.84 -33.84
N PHE A 211 -20.89 25.72 -33.14
CA PHE A 211 -21.07 25.66 -31.68
C PHE A 211 -20.19 26.67 -30.95
N TYR A 212 -18.89 26.72 -31.28
CA TYR A 212 -17.94 27.65 -30.68
C TYR A 212 -18.40 29.10 -30.84
N SER A 213 -18.74 29.49 -32.07
CA SER A 213 -19.17 30.85 -32.41
C SER A 213 -20.47 31.22 -31.69
N PHE A 214 -21.43 30.30 -31.66
CA PHE A 214 -22.72 30.51 -30.99
C PHE A 214 -22.58 30.64 -29.47
N VAL A 215 -21.84 29.74 -28.82
CA VAL A 215 -21.62 29.76 -27.37
C VAL A 215 -20.86 31.01 -26.95
N LYS A 216 -19.78 31.34 -27.65
CA LYS A 216 -18.92 32.49 -27.33
C LYS A 216 -19.62 33.82 -27.58
N GLY A 217 -20.24 33.98 -28.74
CA GLY A 217 -20.77 35.26 -29.21
C GLY A 217 -22.16 35.61 -28.69
N TYR A 218 -23.00 34.61 -28.40
CA TYR A 218 -24.45 34.84 -28.25
C TYR A 218 -25.01 34.19 -26.99
N LEU A 219 -24.81 32.89 -26.81
CA LEU A 219 -25.45 32.16 -25.71
C LEU A 219 -24.90 32.58 -24.34
N LYS A 220 -23.57 32.70 -24.20
CA LYS A 220 -22.94 33.12 -22.95
C LYS A 220 -23.40 34.52 -22.50
N PRO A 221 -23.34 35.57 -23.35
CA PRO A 221 -23.87 36.89 -22.99
C PRO A 221 -25.35 36.88 -22.61
N ILE A 222 -26.19 36.15 -23.36
CA ILE A 222 -27.64 36.18 -23.14
C ILE A 222 -28.06 35.46 -21.86
N PHE A 223 -27.44 34.33 -21.54
CA PHE A 223 -27.75 33.64 -20.30
C PHE A 223 -27.35 34.48 -19.08
N ALA A 224 -26.21 35.17 -19.15
CA ALA A 224 -25.81 36.11 -18.10
C ALA A 224 -26.78 37.30 -18.01
N HIS A 225 -27.16 37.90 -19.14
CA HIS A 225 -28.06 39.04 -19.20
C HIS A 225 -29.47 38.72 -18.68
N LYS A 226 -30.00 37.54 -19.03
CA LYS A 226 -31.34 37.07 -18.65
C LYS A 226 -31.36 36.25 -17.35
N GLY A 227 -30.24 36.15 -16.63
CA GLY A 227 -30.14 35.47 -15.33
C GLY A 227 -30.47 33.98 -15.37
N VAL A 228 -30.17 33.29 -16.48
CA VAL A 228 -30.48 31.87 -16.65
C VAL A 228 -29.50 31.02 -15.85
N THR A 229 -30.03 30.26 -14.87
CA THR A 229 -29.23 29.40 -13.98
C THR A 229 -29.13 27.94 -14.44
N ALA A 230 -29.86 27.55 -15.49
CA ALA A 230 -29.79 26.22 -16.06
C ALA A 230 -28.38 25.93 -16.62
N LYS A 231 -27.89 24.71 -16.35
CA LYS A 231 -26.62 24.22 -16.90
C LYS A 231 -26.72 24.07 -18.41
N LEU A 232 -25.64 24.38 -19.12
CA LEU A 232 -25.53 24.23 -20.56
C LEU A 232 -24.98 22.86 -20.94
N ILE A 233 -25.71 22.14 -21.80
CA ILE A 233 -25.30 20.89 -22.42
C ILE A 233 -24.93 21.14 -23.89
N MET A 234 -23.78 20.62 -24.33
CA MET A 234 -23.42 20.51 -25.75
C MET A 234 -22.42 19.36 -25.94
N PRO A 235 -22.25 18.76 -27.12
CA PRO A 235 -23.02 18.96 -28.34
C PRO A 235 -24.17 17.95 -28.52
N GLU A 236 -24.33 16.96 -27.61
CA GLU A 236 -25.26 15.82 -27.78
C GLU A 236 -25.05 15.07 -29.12
N GLY A 237 -23.78 14.86 -29.48
CA GLY A 237 -23.40 14.17 -30.72
C GLY A 237 -23.53 12.66 -30.63
N LEU A 238 -23.77 12.04 -31.79
CA LEU A 238 -23.66 10.59 -31.99
C LEU A 238 -22.23 10.07 -31.74
N ASN A 239 -22.12 8.75 -31.52
CA ASN A 239 -20.88 7.98 -31.47
C ASN A 239 -19.97 8.23 -30.25
N PHE A 240 -20.54 8.67 -29.11
CA PHE A 240 -19.77 8.89 -27.88
C PHE A 240 -18.49 9.74 -28.13
N SER A 241 -18.65 10.93 -28.70
CA SER A 241 -17.54 11.78 -29.15
C SER A 241 -17.62 13.20 -28.58
N GLU A 242 -16.44 13.81 -28.37
CA GLU A 242 -16.27 15.22 -28.03
C GLU A 242 -15.86 16.10 -29.21
N ASP A 243 -15.77 15.58 -30.45
CA ASP A 243 -15.18 16.29 -31.60
C ASP A 243 -15.82 17.66 -31.86
N LEU A 244 -17.15 17.76 -31.73
CA LEU A 244 -17.90 19.02 -31.90
C LEU A 244 -17.74 19.98 -30.71
N ALA A 245 -17.27 19.51 -29.56
CA ALA A 245 -16.98 20.33 -28.39
C ALA A 245 -15.53 20.84 -28.35
N VAL A 246 -14.59 20.15 -29.02
CA VAL A 246 -13.16 20.49 -28.98
C VAL A 246 -12.87 21.96 -29.27
N PRO A 247 -13.42 22.60 -30.33
CA PRO A 247 -13.17 24.03 -30.58
C PRO A 247 -13.61 24.92 -29.40
N THR A 248 -14.76 24.62 -28.79
CA THR A 248 -15.29 25.34 -27.63
C THR A 248 -14.48 25.11 -26.36
N LEU A 249 -13.99 23.89 -26.14
CA LEU A 249 -13.21 23.52 -24.95
C LEU A 249 -11.77 24.07 -24.98
N ASN A 250 -11.19 24.22 -26.17
CA ASN A 250 -9.83 24.75 -26.32
C ASN A 250 -9.72 26.27 -26.15
N ASP A 251 -10.84 27.00 -26.16
CA ASP A 251 -10.90 28.43 -25.86
C ASP A 251 -11.46 28.67 -24.45
N ALA A 252 -10.65 29.27 -23.58
CA ALA A 252 -11.03 29.49 -22.18
C ALA A 252 -12.31 30.35 -22.03
N ALA A 253 -12.51 31.35 -22.89
CA ALA A 253 -13.64 32.26 -22.78
C ALA A 253 -14.98 31.59 -23.12
N SER A 254 -15.01 30.65 -24.06
CA SER A 254 -16.20 29.85 -24.35
C SER A 254 -16.36 28.66 -23.41
N ARG A 255 -15.26 28.00 -23.02
CA ARG A 255 -15.26 26.83 -22.14
C ARG A 255 -15.93 27.10 -20.79
N ASP A 256 -15.74 28.27 -20.21
CA ASP A 256 -16.32 28.61 -18.89
C ASP A 256 -17.85 28.57 -18.86
N ARG A 257 -18.52 28.70 -20.01
CA ARG A 257 -19.98 28.61 -20.08
C ARG A 257 -20.48 27.18 -20.27
N VAL A 258 -19.67 26.26 -20.77
CA VAL A 258 -20.08 24.85 -20.97
C VAL A 258 -19.99 24.11 -19.65
N ASP A 259 -21.14 23.67 -19.14
CA ASP A 259 -21.24 22.96 -17.87
C ASP A 259 -21.10 21.44 -18.06
N ILE A 260 -21.72 20.92 -19.12
CA ILE A 260 -21.87 19.48 -19.39
C ILE A 260 -21.55 19.18 -20.86
N ILE A 261 -20.72 18.17 -21.08
CA ILE A 261 -20.55 17.53 -22.38
C ILE A 261 -21.59 16.41 -22.52
N GLY A 262 -22.48 16.55 -23.51
CA GLY A 262 -23.53 15.57 -23.80
C GLY A 262 -23.11 14.62 -24.93
N VAL A 263 -23.30 13.32 -24.72
CA VAL A 263 -23.02 12.28 -25.72
C VAL A 263 -24.19 11.31 -25.86
N HIS A 264 -24.36 10.76 -27.06
CA HIS A 264 -25.32 9.69 -27.34
C HIS A 264 -24.62 8.34 -27.46
N GLN A 265 -25.28 7.31 -26.94
CA GLN A 265 -24.78 5.94 -26.91
C GLN A 265 -25.73 5.00 -27.65
N TYR A 266 -25.36 4.60 -28.87
CA TYR A 266 -26.13 3.63 -29.65
C TYR A 266 -25.33 2.36 -29.89
N ALA A 267 -25.96 1.22 -29.66
CA ALA A 267 -25.35 -0.06 -29.98
C ALA A 267 -25.47 -0.37 -31.46
N VAL A 268 -24.42 -0.11 -32.23
CA VAL A 268 -24.39 -0.47 -33.66
C VAL A 268 -24.06 -1.95 -33.86
N ASN A 269 -23.55 -2.65 -32.82
CA ASN A 269 -23.32 -4.09 -32.83
C ASN A 269 -23.39 -4.69 -31.41
N GLN A 270 -24.37 -5.55 -31.14
CA GLN A 270 -24.53 -6.24 -29.84
C GLN A 270 -23.36 -7.18 -29.50
N GLN A 271 -22.46 -7.44 -30.46
CA GLN A 271 -21.27 -8.29 -30.32
C GLN A 271 -19.97 -7.47 -30.16
N ASP A 272 -20.03 -6.14 -30.14
CA ASP A 272 -18.82 -5.31 -29.99
C ASP A 272 -18.26 -5.42 -28.56
N PRO A 273 -17.04 -5.97 -28.36
CA PRO A 273 -16.42 -6.06 -27.04
C PRO A 273 -16.15 -4.68 -26.42
N ASN A 274 -16.15 -3.62 -27.22
CA ASN A 274 -15.79 -2.26 -26.81
C ASN A 274 -16.98 -1.37 -26.47
N LEU A 275 -18.20 -1.92 -26.30
CA LEU A 275 -19.42 -1.22 -25.83
C LEU A 275 -19.13 0.18 -25.25
N GLY A 276 -19.26 1.20 -26.08
CA GLY A 276 -19.58 2.57 -25.69
C GLY A 276 -18.59 3.42 -24.89
N ALA A 277 -17.72 2.86 -24.06
CA ALA A 277 -16.95 3.66 -23.12
C ALA A 277 -15.57 4.02 -23.67
N LYS A 278 -15.42 5.30 -23.98
CA LYS A 278 -14.14 5.89 -24.40
C LYS A 278 -13.77 7.04 -23.49
N TRP A 279 -12.49 7.14 -23.18
CA TRP A 279 -11.94 8.32 -22.52
C TRP A 279 -12.02 9.55 -23.43
N LEU A 280 -12.61 10.63 -22.93
CA LEU A 280 -12.70 11.92 -23.62
C LEU A 280 -11.64 12.87 -23.07
N THR A 281 -10.58 13.07 -23.86
CA THR A 281 -9.34 13.76 -23.49
C THR A 281 -9.58 15.21 -23.08
N GLN A 282 -10.27 16.01 -23.89
CA GLN A 282 -10.46 17.44 -23.60
C GLN A 282 -11.45 17.64 -22.45
N THR A 283 -12.53 16.86 -22.42
CA THR A 283 -13.54 16.87 -21.37
C THR A 283 -12.89 16.63 -20.00
N LYS A 284 -12.03 15.61 -19.89
CA LYS A 284 -11.31 15.28 -18.65
C LYS A 284 -10.24 16.31 -18.31
N LEU A 285 -9.44 16.75 -19.30
CA LEU A 285 -8.39 17.76 -19.10
C LEU A 285 -8.92 19.02 -18.41
N TYR A 286 -10.15 19.42 -18.74
CA TYR A 286 -10.78 20.61 -18.18
C TYR A 286 -11.85 20.33 -17.13
N ASN A 287 -11.90 19.11 -16.59
CA ASN A 287 -12.82 18.68 -15.54
C ASN A 287 -14.29 19.05 -15.82
N LYS A 288 -14.74 18.82 -17.06
CA LYS A 288 -16.14 19.03 -17.46
C LYS A 288 -16.97 17.79 -17.14
N LYS A 289 -18.22 18.01 -16.74
CA LYS A 289 -19.15 16.90 -16.52
C LYS A 289 -19.49 16.24 -17.84
N LEU A 290 -19.60 14.91 -17.85
CA LEU A 290 -19.95 14.11 -19.02
C LEU A 290 -21.27 13.39 -18.78
N TRP A 291 -22.28 13.65 -19.61
CA TRP A 291 -23.58 13.01 -19.51
C TRP A 291 -23.85 12.17 -20.75
N VAL A 292 -24.23 10.90 -20.55
CA VAL A 292 -24.97 10.16 -21.56
C VAL A 292 -26.39 10.70 -21.53
N THR A 293 -26.70 11.56 -22.49
CA THR A 293 -28.01 12.23 -22.56
C THR A 293 -29.04 11.36 -23.25
N GLU A 294 -28.60 10.34 -23.99
CA GLU A 294 -29.44 9.37 -24.67
C GLU A 294 -28.70 8.06 -24.90
N ALA A 295 -29.39 6.93 -24.68
CA ALA A 295 -28.90 5.60 -25.04
C ALA A 295 -30.03 4.66 -25.50
N SER A 296 -29.83 3.94 -26.62
CA SER A 296 -30.77 2.95 -27.17
C SER A 296 -30.08 1.85 -27.99
N ILE A 297 -30.74 0.69 -28.21
CA ILE A 297 -30.20 -0.43 -29.01
C ILE A 297 -31.05 -0.95 -30.20
N GLY A 298 -32.19 -0.32 -30.56
CA GLY A 298 -32.98 -0.59 -31.80
C GLY A 298 -33.58 -2.02 -31.99
N GLU A 299 -34.80 -2.17 -32.53
CA GLU A 299 -35.76 -3.34 -32.58
C GLU A 299 -35.26 -4.81 -32.79
N PRO A 300 -35.98 -5.89 -32.31
CA PRO A 300 -37.29 -5.99 -31.59
C PRO A 300 -37.26 -6.19 -30.04
N ASN A 301 -38.18 -5.60 -29.24
CA ASN A 301 -38.14 -5.61 -27.75
C ASN A 301 -37.81 -6.97 -27.10
N ASP A 302 -36.83 -6.95 -26.19
CA ASP A 302 -36.47 -8.08 -25.33
C ASP A 302 -36.74 -7.68 -23.86
N PRO A 303 -37.83 -8.17 -23.24
CA PRO A 303 -38.16 -7.85 -21.85
C PRO A 303 -37.33 -8.68 -20.85
N THR A 304 -36.49 -9.63 -21.30
CA THR A 304 -35.82 -10.62 -20.47
C THR A 304 -34.54 -10.11 -19.82
N ILE A 305 -33.96 -10.91 -18.92
CA ILE A 305 -32.73 -10.56 -18.20
C ILE A 305 -31.51 -10.45 -19.13
N HIS A 306 -31.52 -11.06 -20.32
CA HIS A 306 -30.40 -10.96 -21.26
C HIS A 306 -30.19 -9.52 -21.71
N ASP A 307 -31.29 -8.85 -22.08
CA ASP A 307 -31.29 -7.41 -22.34
C ASP A 307 -30.97 -6.58 -21.09
N GLY A 308 -31.50 -6.97 -19.92
CA GLY A 308 -31.17 -6.32 -18.65
C GLY A 308 -29.65 -6.30 -18.35
N ILE A 309 -28.96 -7.42 -18.59
CA ILE A 309 -27.51 -7.56 -18.38
C ILE A 309 -26.73 -6.73 -19.41
N TYR A 310 -27.20 -6.68 -20.66
CA TYR A 310 -26.61 -5.81 -21.68
C TYR A 310 -26.58 -4.36 -21.20
N TRP A 311 -27.71 -3.84 -20.73
CA TRP A 311 -27.80 -2.46 -20.23
C TRP A 311 -27.00 -2.22 -18.96
N ALA A 312 -26.99 -3.19 -18.04
CA ALA A 312 -26.15 -3.11 -16.85
C ALA A 312 -24.67 -2.95 -17.23
N LYS A 313 -24.19 -3.71 -18.22
CA LYS A 313 -22.80 -3.62 -18.71
C LYS A 313 -22.51 -2.29 -19.37
N MET A 314 -23.44 -1.75 -20.15
CA MET A 314 -23.29 -0.41 -20.75
C MET A 314 -23.18 0.67 -19.68
N ILE A 315 -24.11 0.69 -18.72
CA ILE A 315 -24.10 1.64 -17.60
C ILE A 315 -22.81 1.48 -16.79
N HIS A 316 -22.39 0.24 -16.49
CA HIS A 316 -21.13 -0.04 -15.80
C HIS A 316 -19.96 0.62 -16.53
N LYS A 317 -19.80 0.34 -17.84
CA LYS A 317 -18.66 0.84 -18.62
C LYS A 317 -18.66 2.36 -18.72
N ASP A 318 -19.82 2.96 -18.98
CA ASP A 318 -19.93 4.42 -19.03
C ASP A 318 -19.52 5.03 -17.67
N MET A 319 -19.97 4.43 -16.57
CA MET A 319 -19.65 4.92 -15.21
C MET A 319 -18.21 4.65 -14.77
N THR A 320 -17.59 3.53 -15.15
CA THR A 320 -16.24 3.15 -14.65
C THR A 320 -15.09 3.47 -15.58
N VAL A 321 -15.31 3.37 -16.90
CA VAL A 321 -14.27 3.52 -17.91
C VAL A 321 -14.30 4.94 -18.48
N ALA A 322 -15.48 5.41 -18.89
CA ALA A 322 -15.64 6.78 -19.40
C ALA A 322 -15.83 7.82 -18.28
N GLU A 323 -16.09 7.36 -17.05
CA GLU A 323 -16.34 8.20 -15.87
C GLU A 323 -17.48 9.22 -16.07
N VAL A 324 -18.58 8.78 -16.69
CA VAL A 324 -19.76 9.63 -16.89
C VAL A 324 -20.38 10.02 -15.53
N ASN A 325 -20.95 11.22 -15.47
CA ASN A 325 -21.64 11.74 -14.30
C ASN A 325 -23.14 11.40 -14.32
N ALA A 326 -23.75 11.24 -15.49
CA ALA A 326 -25.15 10.88 -15.62
C ALA A 326 -25.41 9.93 -16.78
N PHE A 327 -26.44 9.10 -16.63
CA PHE A 327 -26.91 8.18 -17.66
C PHE A 327 -28.41 8.32 -17.90
N ASN A 328 -28.81 8.58 -19.14
CA ASN A 328 -30.21 8.63 -19.55
C ASN A 328 -30.50 7.58 -20.61
N TYR A 329 -31.43 6.69 -20.28
CA TYR A 329 -32.03 5.80 -21.25
C TYR A 329 -32.91 6.56 -22.24
N TRP A 330 -33.17 6.00 -23.41
CA TRP A 330 -33.94 6.69 -24.43
C TRP A 330 -35.35 7.04 -23.97
N TRP A 331 -36.26 6.10 -23.70
CA TRP A 331 -37.63 6.42 -23.26
C TRP A 331 -38.01 5.81 -21.92
N LEU A 332 -38.78 6.57 -21.13
CA LEU A 332 -39.50 6.05 -19.97
C LEU A 332 -40.48 4.94 -20.39
N TRP A 333 -41.18 5.17 -21.50
CA TRP A 333 -42.15 4.25 -22.08
C TRP A 333 -42.30 4.45 -23.59
N ASN A 334 -42.75 3.42 -24.31
CA ASN A 334 -42.94 3.49 -25.76
C ASN A 334 -44.05 4.47 -26.16
N ASN A 335 -43.98 4.96 -27.39
CA ASN A 335 -44.92 5.93 -27.96
C ASN A 335 -45.64 5.43 -29.24
N THR A 336 -45.42 4.17 -29.64
CA THR A 336 -46.02 3.56 -30.83
C THR A 336 -47.18 2.61 -30.50
N LYS A 337 -48.21 2.56 -31.35
CA LYS A 337 -49.36 1.65 -31.23
C LYS A 337 -49.03 0.22 -31.68
N ASP A 338 -49.76 -0.77 -31.17
CA ASP A 338 -49.53 -2.20 -31.47
C ASP A 338 -49.74 -2.53 -32.96
N SER A 339 -50.62 -1.81 -33.66
CA SER A 339 -50.81 -1.97 -35.11
C SER A 339 -49.63 -1.51 -35.95
N VAL A 340 -48.74 -0.69 -35.37
CA VAL A 340 -47.50 -0.23 -36.01
C VAL A 340 -46.33 -1.12 -35.58
N ASN A 341 -46.27 -1.48 -34.30
CA ASN A 341 -45.24 -2.38 -33.77
C ASN A 341 -45.82 -3.30 -32.69
N SER A 342 -46.14 -4.54 -33.07
CA SER A 342 -46.80 -5.53 -32.19
C SER A 342 -45.88 -6.12 -31.12
N ILE A 343 -44.58 -5.87 -31.19
CA ILE A 343 -43.58 -6.37 -30.23
C ILE A 343 -43.20 -5.27 -29.21
N GLY A 344 -43.67 -4.03 -29.44
CA GLY A 344 -43.35 -2.85 -28.64
C GLY A 344 -42.02 -2.18 -29.04
N ASP A 345 -41.86 -0.91 -28.69
CA ASP A 345 -40.67 -0.10 -29.05
C ASP A 345 -39.51 -0.34 -28.06
N LYS A 346 -38.35 -0.73 -28.59
CA LYS A 346 -37.11 -1.03 -27.84
C LYS A 346 -36.52 0.14 -27.07
N GLY A 347 -36.91 1.35 -27.43
CA GLY A 347 -36.45 2.54 -26.78
C GLY A 347 -36.89 2.67 -25.33
N ALA A 348 -37.77 1.80 -24.82
CA ALA A 348 -38.53 2.06 -23.60
C ALA A 348 -38.16 1.20 -22.37
N LEU A 349 -38.19 1.82 -21.19
CA LEU A 349 -38.12 1.09 -19.91
C LEU A 349 -39.43 0.33 -19.60
N ILE A 350 -40.58 0.87 -20.02
CA ILE A 350 -41.91 0.25 -19.91
C ILE A 350 -42.55 0.16 -21.29
N THR A 351 -43.05 -1.03 -21.65
CA THR A 351 -43.73 -1.25 -22.92
C THR A 351 -45.24 -1.33 -22.72
N PHE A 352 -45.99 -0.32 -23.13
CA PHE A 352 -47.44 -0.31 -23.22
C PHE A 352 -47.94 -1.03 -24.48
N HIS A 353 -49.00 -1.82 -24.29
CA HIS A 353 -49.76 -2.47 -25.36
C HIS A 353 -51.10 -1.74 -25.52
N THR A 354 -51.36 -1.22 -26.71
CA THR A 354 -52.48 -0.32 -27.00
C THR A 354 -53.35 -0.80 -28.18
N ASP A 355 -54.64 -0.48 -28.16
CA ASP A 355 -55.44 -0.62 -29.38
C ASP A 355 -55.17 0.50 -30.42
N ASP A 356 -55.81 0.38 -31.58
CA ASP A 356 -55.73 1.36 -32.67
C ASP A 356 -56.22 2.77 -32.27
N ASN A 357 -57.03 2.87 -31.20
CA ASN A 357 -57.49 4.14 -30.64
C ASN A 357 -56.50 4.73 -29.61
N GLY A 358 -55.43 4.01 -29.29
CA GLY A 358 -54.42 4.42 -28.31
C GLY A 358 -54.81 4.13 -26.85
N ALA A 359 -55.85 3.33 -26.61
CA ALA A 359 -56.22 2.92 -25.26
C ALA A 359 -55.28 1.80 -24.77
N VAL A 360 -54.70 1.97 -23.59
CA VAL A 360 -53.79 0.99 -22.97
C VAL A 360 -54.57 -0.25 -22.49
N LYS A 361 -54.17 -1.43 -22.96
CA LYS A 361 -54.71 -2.73 -22.55
C LYS A 361 -53.89 -3.38 -21.44
N SER A 362 -52.57 -3.31 -21.56
CA SER A 362 -51.60 -3.90 -20.63
C SER A 362 -50.25 -3.20 -20.79
N TYR A 363 -49.30 -3.50 -19.91
CA TYR A 363 -47.91 -3.06 -20.02
C TYR A 363 -46.93 -4.08 -19.45
N ASP A 364 -45.72 -4.09 -20.01
CA ASP A 364 -44.60 -4.88 -19.53
C ASP A 364 -43.55 -3.97 -18.86
N LEU A 365 -43.07 -4.41 -17.70
CA LEU A 365 -41.90 -3.82 -17.06
C LEU A 365 -40.66 -4.57 -17.53
N ASN A 366 -39.89 -3.97 -18.44
CA ASN A 366 -38.73 -4.61 -19.04
C ASN A 366 -37.61 -4.81 -18.01
N LYS A 367 -36.84 -5.90 -18.07
CA LYS A 367 -35.75 -6.15 -17.10
C LYS A 367 -34.68 -5.06 -17.08
N ARG A 368 -34.45 -4.35 -18.19
CA ARG A 368 -33.61 -3.14 -18.26
C ARG A 368 -33.99 -2.06 -17.25
N LEU A 369 -35.28 -1.91 -16.93
CA LEU A 369 -35.75 -0.99 -15.88
C LEU A 369 -35.15 -1.35 -14.52
N PHE A 370 -35.18 -2.64 -14.19
CA PHE A 370 -34.73 -3.12 -12.89
C PHE A 370 -33.20 -3.19 -12.80
N THR A 371 -32.49 -3.47 -13.90
CA THR A 371 -31.03 -3.40 -13.91
C THR A 371 -30.51 -1.96 -13.88
N LEU A 372 -31.16 -1.01 -14.58
CA LEU A 372 -30.93 0.42 -14.36
C LEU A 372 -31.24 0.82 -12.90
N GLY A 373 -32.32 0.26 -12.35
CA GLY A 373 -32.72 0.43 -10.95
C GLY A 373 -31.67 0.00 -9.93
N GLN A 374 -30.82 -0.98 -10.24
CA GLN A 374 -29.69 -1.37 -9.39
C GLN A 374 -28.63 -0.28 -9.24
N TYR A 375 -28.65 0.71 -10.13
CA TYR A 375 -27.88 1.94 -10.02
C TYR A 375 -28.76 3.07 -9.47
N SER A 376 -29.83 3.44 -10.17
CA SER A 376 -30.59 4.67 -9.90
C SER A 376 -31.25 4.72 -8.53
N ARG A 377 -31.67 3.57 -7.98
CA ARG A 377 -32.30 3.50 -6.65
C ARG A 377 -31.31 3.76 -5.53
N PHE A 378 -30.09 3.23 -5.67
CA PHE A 378 -29.09 3.18 -4.61
C PHE A 378 -28.00 4.24 -4.75
N ILE A 379 -27.85 4.83 -5.93
CA ILE A 379 -26.86 5.87 -6.23
C ILE A 379 -27.64 7.15 -6.55
N ARG A 380 -27.64 8.08 -5.59
CA ARG A 380 -28.41 9.33 -5.68
C ARG A 380 -27.54 10.48 -6.19
N PRO A 381 -28.13 11.55 -6.74
CA PRO A 381 -27.36 12.73 -7.10
C PRO A 381 -26.50 13.24 -5.93
N GLY A 382 -25.23 13.52 -6.20
CA GLY A 382 -24.21 13.90 -5.20
C GLY A 382 -23.35 12.75 -4.69
N TYR A 383 -23.69 11.49 -4.97
CA TYR A 383 -22.83 10.34 -4.62
C TYR A 383 -21.51 10.43 -5.38
N GLN A 384 -20.42 9.98 -4.75
CA GLN A 384 -19.11 9.93 -5.39
C GLN A 384 -18.81 8.51 -5.85
N ARG A 385 -18.43 8.30 -7.12
CA ARG A 385 -17.85 7.01 -7.50
C ARG A 385 -16.50 6.87 -6.79
N VAL A 386 -16.20 5.68 -6.29
CA VAL A 386 -14.87 5.36 -5.74
C VAL A 386 -14.19 4.31 -6.60
N ASN A 387 -12.86 4.23 -6.55
CA ASN A 387 -12.12 3.28 -7.38
C ASN A 387 -12.51 1.83 -7.05
N SER A 388 -12.70 1.02 -8.10
CA SER A 388 -13.02 -0.41 -8.01
C SER A 388 -12.50 -1.12 -9.25
N ASP A 389 -12.16 -2.41 -9.13
CA ASP A 389 -11.82 -3.22 -10.30
C ASP A 389 -12.96 -3.20 -11.32
N VAL A 390 -12.61 -2.95 -12.59
CA VAL A 390 -13.61 -2.86 -13.68
C VAL A 390 -14.18 -4.24 -13.99
N SER A 391 -13.31 -5.25 -14.12
CA SER A 391 -13.69 -6.64 -14.42
C SER A 391 -12.80 -7.61 -13.62
N PRO A 392 -13.16 -7.93 -12.35
CA PRO A 392 -12.31 -8.72 -11.45
C PRO A 392 -12.25 -10.22 -11.82
N ALA A 393 -13.20 -10.70 -12.63
CA ALA A 393 -13.21 -12.05 -13.18
C ALA A 393 -13.90 -12.04 -14.56
N THR A 394 -13.68 -13.08 -15.36
CA THR A 394 -14.36 -13.25 -16.64
C THR A 394 -15.88 -13.23 -16.47
N GLY A 395 -16.55 -12.33 -17.21
CA GLY A 395 -18.00 -12.17 -17.15
C GLY A 395 -18.53 -11.45 -15.90
N VAL A 396 -17.64 -10.94 -15.04
CA VAL A 396 -17.99 -10.19 -13.83
C VAL A 396 -17.53 -8.74 -13.96
N TYR A 397 -18.40 -7.81 -13.59
CA TYR A 397 -18.13 -6.36 -13.63
C TYR A 397 -18.56 -5.69 -12.33
N THR A 398 -17.76 -4.76 -11.82
CA THR A 398 -18.03 -4.13 -10.51
C THR A 398 -17.84 -2.62 -10.52
N THR A 399 -18.76 -1.91 -9.86
CA THR A 399 -18.69 -0.45 -9.64
C THR A 399 -18.98 -0.14 -8.18
N ALA A 400 -18.28 0.82 -7.58
CA ALA A 400 -18.51 1.23 -6.20
C ALA A 400 -18.74 2.75 -6.05
N TYR A 401 -19.57 3.14 -5.09
CA TYR A 401 -19.96 4.53 -4.82
C TYR A 401 -20.07 4.80 -3.33
N LYS A 402 -19.72 6.02 -2.93
CA LYS A 402 -19.82 6.54 -1.58
C LYS A 402 -20.98 7.53 -1.49
N ASP A 403 -21.82 7.32 -0.48
CA ASP A 403 -22.82 8.30 -0.07
C ASP A 403 -22.15 9.36 0.83
N PRO A 404 -22.03 10.63 0.41
CA PRO A 404 -21.41 11.66 1.24
C PRO A 404 -22.25 12.05 2.47
N ALA A 405 -23.56 11.78 2.48
CA ALA A 405 -24.45 12.20 3.56
C ALA A 405 -24.34 11.32 4.80
N ASN A 406 -24.06 10.02 4.63
CA ASN A 406 -23.99 9.06 5.73
C ASN A 406 -22.75 8.14 5.69
N GLY A 407 -21.90 8.27 4.66
CA GLY A 407 -20.68 7.48 4.50
C GLY A 407 -20.89 6.04 4.01
N LYS A 408 -22.11 5.60 3.71
CA LYS A 408 -22.37 4.23 3.21
C LYS A 408 -21.66 3.95 1.89
N LEU A 409 -21.34 2.68 1.67
CA LEU A 409 -20.73 2.18 0.45
C LEU A 409 -21.77 1.40 -0.36
N VAL A 410 -21.91 1.72 -1.65
CA VAL A 410 -22.79 1.02 -2.59
C VAL A 410 -21.94 0.30 -3.62
N ILE A 411 -22.08 -1.01 -3.73
CA ILE A 411 -21.34 -1.82 -4.70
C ILE A 411 -22.34 -2.46 -5.65
N THR A 412 -22.26 -2.16 -6.93
CA THR A 412 -23.07 -2.83 -7.97
C THR A 412 -22.18 -3.81 -8.72
N ALA A 413 -22.57 -5.08 -8.72
CA ALA A 413 -21.85 -6.19 -9.32
C ALA A 413 -22.73 -6.92 -10.35
N ILE A 414 -22.20 -7.12 -11.55
CA ILE A 414 -22.88 -7.80 -12.65
C ILE A 414 -22.23 -9.16 -12.83
N ASN A 415 -23.04 -10.22 -12.88
CA ASN A 415 -22.62 -11.54 -13.33
C ASN A 415 -23.32 -11.85 -14.66
N ASP A 416 -22.57 -11.76 -15.75
CA ASP A 416 -23.00 -12.10 -17.11
C ASP A 416 -22.80 -13.60 -17.41
N ASN A 417 -22.23 -14.38 -16.51
CA ASN A 417 -22.15 -15.82 -16.69
C ASN A 417 -23.53 -16.46 -16.51
N GLU A 418 -23.79 -17.57 -17.21
CA GLU A 418 -25.01 -18.37 -17.00
C GLU A 418 -25.02 -19.04 -15.61
N THR A 419 -23.84 -19.21 -15.01
CA THR A 419 -23.66 -19.85 -13.71
C THR A 419 -23.35 -18.85 -12.60
N ASP A 420 -23.63 -19.27 -11.37
CA ASP A 420 -23.24 -18.55 -10.16
C ASP A 420 -21.71 -18.38 -10.10
N THR A 421 -21.26 -17.20 -9.64
CA THR A 421 -19.84 -16.86 -9.52
C THR A 421 -19.53 -16.42 -8.10
N ALA A 422 -18.65 -17.15 -7.41
CA ALA A 422 -18.17 -16.78 -6.08
C ALA A 422 -17.06 -15.72 -6.17
N LEU A 423 -17.14 -14.70 -5.33
CA LEU A 423 -16.20 -13.58 -5.28
C LEU A 423 -15.86 -13.22 -3.84
N SER A 424 -14.68 -12.65 -3.66
CA SER A 424 -14.34 -11.88 -2.46
C SER A 424 -14.32 -10.39 -2.78
N PHE A 425 -14.67 -9.54 -1.82
CA PHE A 425 -14.60 -8.09 -1.90
C PHE A 425 -13.66 -7.61 -0.82
N ASN A 426 -12.67 -6.79 -1.18
CA ASN A 426 -11.78 -6.10 -0.26
C ASN A 426 -12.01 -4.59 -0.38
N VAL A 427 -12.34 -3.97 0.75
CA VAL A 427 -12.62 -2.54 0.88
C VAL A 427 -11.46 -1.88 1.60
N ASN A 428 -10.60 -1.21 0.85
CA ASN A 428 -9.50 -0.42 1.37
C ASN A 428 -10.04 0.92 1.92
N GLY A 429 -9.49 1.38 3.04
CA GLY A 429 -9.86 2.66 3.66
C GLY A 429 -11.05 2.61 4.63
N LYS A 430 -11.83 1.52 4.66
CA LYS A 430 -12.94 1.31 5.60
C LYS A 430 -13.12 -0.17 5.94
N ALA A 431 -13.76 -0.45 7.08
CA ALA A 431 -14.29 -1.78 7.39
C ALA A 431 -15.80 -1.82 7.12
N VAL A 432 -16.30 -2.99 6.72
CA VAL A 432 -17.73 -3.25 6.51
C VAL A 432 -18.31 -3.84 7.79
N LYS A 433 -19.34 -3.21 8.32
CA LYS A 433 -20.10 -3.67 9.50
C LYS A 433 -21.27 -4.56 9.10
N SER A 434 -21.97 -4.16 8.04
CA SER A 434 -23.11 -4.91 7.50
C SER A 434 -23.42 -4.44 6.10
N TYR A 435 -24.13 -5.25 5.33
CA TYR A 435 -24.72 -4.82 4.06
C TYR A 435 -26.07 -5.49 3.81
N THR A 436 -26.96 -4.76 3.14
CA THR A 436 -28.19 -5.33 2.56
C THR A 436 -27.94 -5.67 1.09
N THR A 437 -28.40 -6.84 0.65
CA THR A 437 -28.22 -7.30 -0.73
C THR A 437 -29.52 -7.12 -1.53
N TYR A 438 -29.42 -6.47 -2.69
CA TYR A 438 -30.53 -6.34 -3.64
C TYR A 438 -30.18 -6.98 -4.97
N ARG A 439 -31.10 -7.76 -5.56
CA ARG A 439 -30.80 -8.52 -6.79
C ARG A 439 -31.88 -8.40 -7.86
N THR A 440 -31.43 -8.28 -9.09
CA THR A 440 -32.25 -8.42 -10.30
C THR A 440 -31.71 -9.60 -11.11
N SER A 441 -32.57 -10.56 -11.42
CA SER A 441 -32.27 -11.77 -12.20
C SER A 441 -33.46 -12.09 -13.12
N SER A 442 -33.50 -13.25 -13.78
CA SER A 442 -34.69 -13.67 -14.52
C SER A 442 -35.97 -13.69 -13.67
N SER A 443 -35.87 -14.11 -12.40
CA SER A 443 -37.02 -14.26 -11.49
C SER A 443 -37.16 -13.14 -10.45
N GLU A 444 -36.21 -12.20 -10.36
CA GLU A 444 -36.14 -11.18 -9.31
C GLU A 444 -36.07 -9.77 -9.93
N ASN A 445 -36.76 -8.81 -9.31
CA ASN A 445 -36.80 -7.40 -9.72
C ASN A 445 -36.39 -6.52 -8.52
N ILE A 446 -35.11 -6.14 -8.43
CA ILE A 446 -34.53 -5.40 -7.29
C ILE A 446 -34.98 -6.01 -5.93
N ALA A 447 -34.99 -7.34 -5.85
CA ALA A 447 -35.47 -8.05 -4.68
C ALA A 447 -34.47 -7.89 -3.52
N ASN A 448 -34.96 -7.58 -2.32
CA ASN A 448 -34.13 -7.64 -1.11
C ASN A 448 -33.87 -9.12 -0.78
N VAL A 449 -32.60 -9.53 -0.86
CA VAL A 449 -32.14 -10.91 -0.61
C VAL A 449 -31.80 -11.13 0.87
N GLY A 450 -31.64 -10.04 1.65
CA GLY A 450 -31.40 -10.08 3.08
C GLY A 450 -30.20 -9.23 3.51
N ASP A 451 -30.06 -9.11 4.83
CA ASP A 451 -28.96 -8.41 5.49
C ASP A 451 -27.86 -9.39 5.89
N THR A 452 -26.61 -8.96 5.81
CA THR A 452 -25.43 -9.72 6.26
C THR A 452 -24.58 -8.84 7.16
N THR A 453 -24.22 -9.36 8.34
CA THR A 453 -23.23 -8.72 9.23
C THR A 453 -21.84 -9.17 8.83
N VAL A 454 -20.92 -8.22 8.75
CA VAL A 454 -19.50 -8.45 8.46
C VAL A 454 -18.68 -7.83 9.58
N ASN A 455 -17.47 -8.32 9.79
CA ASN A 455 -16.52 -7.68 10.70
C ASN A 455 -15.13 -7.70 10.07
N GLY A 456 -14.80 -6.65 9.31
CA GLY A 456 -13.51 -6.49 8.66
C GLY A 456 -13.59 -5.68 7.37
N SER A 457 -12.45 -5.50 6.72
CA SER A 457 -12.35 -4.83 5.41
C SER A 457 -12.76 -5.73 4.24
N SER A 458 -13.03 -7.02 4.45
CA SER A 458 -13.37 -7.95 3.38
C SER A 458 -14.57 -8.83 3.68
N PHE A 459 -15.29 -9.22 2.64
CA PHE A 459 -16.36 -10.23 2.71
C PHE A 459 -16.41 -11.06 1.42
N SER A 460 -16.98 -12.26 1.47
CA SER A 460 -17.15 -13.12 0.29
C SER A 460 -18.61 -13.46 0.08
N THR A 461 -19.03 -13.58 -1.18
CA THR A 461 -20.42 -13.89 -1.55
C THR A 461 -20.49 -14.52 -2.94
N THR A 462 -21.64 -15.08 -3.28
CA THR A 462 -21.89 -15.71 -4.58
C THR A 462 -22.90 -14.88 -5.36
N LEU A 463 -22.48 -14.37 -6.52
CA LEU A 463 -23.36 -13.68 -7.47
C LEU A 463 -24.12 -14.73 -8.29
N LYS A 464 -25.45 -14.61 -8.34
CA LYS A 464 -26.29 -15.50 -9.15
C LYS A 464 -25.98 -15.35 -10.64
N GLY A 465 -26.02 -16.42 -11.42
CA GLY A 465 -25.92 -16.37 -12.89
C GLY A 465 -26.94 -15.42 -13.51
N LYS A 466 -26.55 -14.70 -14.56
CA LYS A 466 -27.34 -13.67 -15.25
C LYS A 466 -28.06 -12.75 -14.27
N SER A 467 -27.29 -12.06 -13.43
CA SER A 467 -27.85 -11.13 -12.45
C SER A 467 -27.05 -9.85 -12.28
N VAL A 468 -27.74 -8.82 -11.79
CA VAL A 468 -27.13 -7.60 -11.26
C VAL A 468 -27.46 -7.54 -9.78
N THR A 469 -26.44 -7.42 -8.94
CA THR A 469 -26.56 -7.40 -7.48
C THR A 469 -25.96 -6.12 -6.93
N THR A 470 -26.70 -5.42 -6.07
CA THR A 470 -26.23 -4.23 -5.35
C THR A 470 -26.12 -4.54 -3.87
N PHE A 471 -24.94 -4.27 -3.30
CA PHE A 471 -24.67 -4.32 -1.86
C PHE A 471 -24.72 -2.91 -1.31
N TYR A 472 -25.61 -2.67 -0.34
CA TYR A 472 -25.76 -1.39 0.34
C TYR A 472 -25.18 -1.50 1.75
N ALA A 473 -23.93 -1.05 1.92
CA ALA A 473 -23.09 -1.38 3.06
C ALA A 473 -22.93 -0.24 4.08
N ASP A 474 -23.11 -0.58 5.35
CA ASP A 474 -22.65 0.20 6.50
C ASP A 474 -21.16 -0.01 6.70
N VAL A 475 -20.41 1.08 6.66
CA VAL A 475 -18.96 1.07 6.84
C VAL A 475 -18.54 1.93 8.03
N TYR A 476 -17.40 1.61 8.62
CA TYR A 476 -16.81 2.37 9.71
C TYR A 476 -15.30 2.48 9.51
N THR A 477 -14.70 3.48 10.16
CA THR A 477 -13.25 3.56 10.27
C THR A 477 -12.82 2.61 11.40
N PRO A 478 -12.03 1.56 11.14
CA PRO A 478 -11.48 0.75 12.21
C PRO A 478 -10.55 1.57 13.10
N THR A 479 -10.30 1.08 14.32
CA THR A 479 -9.26 1.63 15.19
C THR A 479 -7.90 1.23 14.65
N ALA A 480 -6.98 2.20 14.50
CA ALA A 480 -5.61 1.92 14.09
C ALA A 480 -4.92 1.03 15.12
N LYS A 481 -4.00 0.18 14.65
CA LYS A 481 -3.21 -0.70 15.50
C LYS A 481 -1.75 -0.39 15.31
N ASN A 482 -0.97 -0.49 16.38
CA ASN A 482 0.47 -0.33 16.28
C ASN A 482 1.12 -1.53 15.57
N PRO A 483 2.27 -1.33 14.92
CA PRO A 483 2.95 -0.04 14.70
C PRO A 483 2.18 0.86 13.71
N ILE A 484 2.08 2.16 14.01
CA ILE A 484 1.43 3.12 13.09
C ILE A 484 2.30 3.43 11.86
N ILE A 485 3.62 3.26 11.99
CA ILE A 485 4.57 3.30 10.89
C ILE A 485 5.42 2.04 11.01
N TRP A 486 5.20 1.06 10.14
CA TRP A 486 5.97 -0.18 10.14
C TRP A 486 7.25 -0.05 9.30
N GLY A 487 8.06 0.96 9.60
CA GLY A 487 9.33 1.26 8.95
C GLY A 487 10.24 2.08 9.86
N ASP A 488 11.52 2.20 9.52
CA ASP A 488 12.54 2.85 10.35
C ASP A 488 12.32 4.37 10.46
N VAL A 489 11.65 4.80 11.53
CA VAL A 489 11.38 6.19 11.90
C VAL A 489 11.63 6.35 13.41
N PRO A 490 12.91 6.34 13.84
CA PRO A 490 13.28 6.36 15.25
C PRO A 490 13.29 7.75 15.89
N ASP A 491 13.49 7.76 17.21
CA ASP A 491 13.82 8.96 18.00
C ASP A 491 12.82 10.10 17.80
N VAL A 492 11.54 9.73 17.84
CA VAL A 492 10.42 10.60 17.51
C VAL A 492 10.17 11.67 18.57
N ASP A 493 10.12 12.94 18.17
CA ASP A 493 9.62 14.04 19.01
C ASP A 493 8.44 14.71 18.31
N VAL A 494 7.32 14.83 19.03
CA VAL A 494 6.03 15.24 18.48
C VAL A 494 5.49 16.49 19.18
N ILE A 495 4.92 17.40 18.39
CA ILE A 495 4.19 18.56 18.89
C ILE A 495 2.85 18.72 18.16
N ARG A 496 1.93 19.47 18.78
CA ARG A 496 0.70 19.94 18.14
C ARG A 496 0.74 21.45 17.96
N VAL A 497 0.41 21.92 16.76
CA VAL A 497 0.15 23.34 16.46
C VAL A 497 -1.27 23.44 15.89
N LYS A 498 -2.18 24.02 16.68
CA LYS A 498 -3.63 24.07 16.36
C LYS A 498 -4.21 22.66 16.14
N ASP A 499 -4.65 22.35 14.93
CA ASP A 499 -5.27 21.09 14.50
C ASP A 499 -4.28 20.13 13.82
N THR A 500 -2.99 20.48 13.81
CA THR A 500 -1.96 19.76 13.05
C THR A 500 -0.87 19.26 13.97
N TYR A 501 -0.41 18.04 13.73
CA TYR A 501 0.68 17.42 14.46
C TYR A 501 1.93 17.39 13.58
N TYR A 502 3.07 17.70 14.19
CA TYR A 502 4.38 17.61 13.56
C TYR A 502 5.28 16.70 14.37
N MET A 503 6.04 15.86 13.68
CA MET A 503 7.01 14.96 14.26
C MET A 503 8.35 15.09 13.54
N THR A 504 9.43 15.07 14.31
CA THR A 504 10.79 14.91 13.77
C THR A 504 11.32 13.52 14.09
N SER A 505 12.28 13.03 13.31
CA SER A 505 12.89 11.71 13.49
C SER A 505 14.35 11.71 13.06
N THR A 506 15.13 10.75 13.56
CA THR A 506 16.55 10.55 13.22
C THR A 506 16.71 9.86 11.86
N THR A 507 17.67 10.34 11.05
CA THR A 507 18.09 9.66 9.81
C THR A 507 19.59 9.48 9.65
N MET A 508 20.37 9.73 10.71
CA MET A 508 21.81 9.43 10.73
C MET A 508 22.55 10.07 9.54
N HIS A 509 23.10 9.24 8.65
CA HIS A 509 23.97 9.59 7.52
C HIS A 509 23.20 9.85 6.22
N MET A 510 21.88 9.82 6.26
CA MET A 510 21.04 10.04 5.08
C MET A 510 20.87 11.54 4.81
N ASN A 511 20.88 11.91 3.54
CA ASN A 511 20.62 13.27 3.10
C ASN A 511 19.44 13.32 2.09
N PRO A 512 18.50 14.27 2.19
CA PRO A 512 18.39 15.28 3.24
C PRO A 512 18.11 14.66 4.62
N GLY A 513 18.38 15.39 5.71
CA GLY A 513 18.40 14.85 7.07
C GLY A 513 17.39 15.50 8.02
N VAL A 514 17.01 14.74 9.06
CA VAL A 514 15.95 15.08 10.04
C VAL A 514 14.60 15.32 9.34
N PRO A 515 13.91 14.26 8.90
CA PRO A 515 12.59 14.36 8.29
C PRO A 515 11.60 15.01 9.24
N ILE A 516 10.76 15.85 8.68
CA ILE A 516 9.59 16.44 9.31
C ILE A 516 8.37 15.75 8.73
N MET A 517 7.58 15.16 9.61
CA MET A 517 6.34 14.51 9.25
C MET A 517 5.15 15.29 9.78
N MET A 518 4.07 15.36 9.00
CA MET A 518 2.80 15.97 9.36
C MET A 518 1.72 14.91 9.50
N SER A 519 0.80 15.12 10.44
CA SER A 519 -0.43 14.34 10.56
C SER A 519 -1.60 15.21 11.01
N LYS A 520 -2.82 14.78 10.67
CA LYS A 520 -4.09 15.33 11.18
C LYS A 520 -4.75 14.43 12.23
N ASP A 521 -4.30 13.20 12.39
CA ASP A 521 -4.94 12.18 13.23
C ASP A 521 -3.94 11.41 14.15
N LEU A 522 -2.66 11.80 14.17
CA LEU A 522 -1.55 11.15 14.88
C LEU A 522 -1.19 9.74 14.39
N VAL A 523 -1.87 9.22 13.38
CA VAL A 523 -1.72 7.85 12.88
C VAL A 523 -1.15 7.85 11.47
N ASN A 524 -1.72 8.68 10.59
CA ASN A 524 -1.33 8.80 9.20
C ASN A 524 -0.35 9.96 9.07
N TRP A 525 0.89 9.63 8.73
CA TRP A 525 2.00 10.58 8.64
C TRP A 525 2.54 10.66 7.22
N GLU A 526 2.79 11.88 6.76
CA GLU A 526 3.46 12.17 5.49
C GLU A 526 4.72 13.01 5.73
N ILE A 527 5.77 12.80 4.94
CA ILE A 527 6.97 13.64 5.00
C ILE A 527 6.66 14.93 4.26
N VAL A 528 6.79 16.07 4.96
CA VAL A 528 6.49 17.40 4.40
C VAL A 528 7.73 18.24 4.17
N ASN A 529 8.82 17.97 4.90
CA ASN A 529 10.07 18.72 4.76
C ASN A 529 11.26 17.96 5.40
N TYR A 530 12.46 18.49 5.20
CA TYR A 530 13.67 18.13 5.94
C TYR A 530 14.31 19.38 6.54
N VAL A 531 15.09 19.20 7.61
CA VAL A 531 15.76 20.34 8.27
C VAL A 531 16.97 20.82 7.47
N TYR A 532 17.69 19.92 6.81
CA TYR A 532 18.84 20.25 5.98
C TYR A 532 19.02 19.30 4.80
N ASP A 533 19.61 19.80 3.71
CA ASP A 533 20.06 18.97 2.59
C ASP A 533 21.44 18.36 2.84
N ILE A 534 22.40 19.21 3.25
CA ILE A 534 23.79 18.81 3.55
C ILE A 534 24.21 19.48 4.86
N LEU A 535 24.48 18.68 5.90
CA LEU A 535 24.89 19.21 7.21
C LEU A 535 26.35 19.71 7.21
N ALA A 536 27.23 18.93 6.59
CA ALA A 536 28.67 19.12 6.46
C ALA A 536 29.22 18.33 5.24
N SER A 537 30.43 18.65 4.78
CA SER A 537 30.98 18.14 3.51
C SER A 537 32.45 17.66 3.58
N SER A 538 32.89 17.14 4.72
CA SER A 538 34.23 16.53 4.81
C SER A 538 34.29 15.15 4.12
N ASP A 539 35.47 14.55 4.03
CA ASP A 539 35.67 13.20 3.48
C ASP A 539 34.70 12.16 4.05
N LYS A 540 34.40 12.24 5.35
CA LYS A 540 33.50 11.30 6.02
C LYS A 540 32.05 11.41 5.51
N GLN A 541 31.57 12.61 5.17
CA GLN A 541 30.20 12.83 4.67
C GLN A 541 30.08 12.59 3.16
N THR A 542 31.18 12.70 2.40
CA THR A 542 31.20 12.50 0.94
C THR A 542 31.63 11.09 0.53
N LEU A 543 31.80 10.19 1.50
CA LEU A 543 32.37 8.84 1.30
C LEU A 543 33.77 8.87 0.66
N SER A 544 34.55 9.92 0.84
CA SER A 544 35.85 10.09 0.18
C SER A 544 36.99 9.52 1.01
N ASN A 545 38.09 9.14 0.35
CA ASN A 545 39.31 8.64 1.01
C ASN A 545 39.07 7.47 1.98
N GLY A 546 38.09 6.60 1.67
CA GLY A 546 37.75 5.43 2.49
C GLY A 546 37.04 5.75 3.82
N GLN A 547 36.60 7.00 4.02
CA GLN A 547 35.94 7.44 5.25
C GLN A 547 34.40 7.42 5.09
N ASN A 548 33.68 7.26 6.21
CA ASN A 548 32.21 7.29 6.25
C ASN A 548 31.70 7.77 7.61
N ILE A 549 30.39 8.06 7.68
CA ILE A 549 29.64 8.38 8.90
C ILE A 549 28.45 7.44 9.13
N TYR A 550 28.52 6.18 8.65
CA TYR A 550 27.47 5.22 8.97
C TYR A 550 27.21 5.18 10.49
N GLY A 551 25.93 5.15 10.90
CA GLY A 551 25.52 5.18 12.32
C GLY A 551 25.78 6.50 13.04
N LYS A 552 26.20 7.55 12.32
CA LYS A 552 26.45 8.91 12.79
C LYS A 552 25.69 9.90 11.90
N GLY A 553 25.97 11.19 11.99
CA GLY A 553 25.17 12.25 11.37
C GLY A 553 24.18 12.84 12.37
N SER A 554 22.98 13.23 11.95
CA SER A 554 21.97 13.79 12.85
C SER A 554 21.31 12.71 13.71
N TRP A 555 21.54 12.77 15.03
CA TRP A 555 20.92 11.91 16.05
C TRP A 555 19.60 12.51 16.57
N ALA A 556 19.06 11.97 17.66
CA ALA A 556 17.76 12.33 18.23
C ALA A 556 17.54 13.86 18.28
N SER A 557 16.40 14.27 17.74
CA SER A 557 16.04 15.68 17.61
C SER A 557 14.93 16.07 18.57
N SER A 558 14.93 17.34 18.98
CA SER A 558 13.82 17.94 19.70
C SER A 558 13.16 19.05 18.88
N ILE A 559 11.83 19.01 18.76
CA ILE A 559 11.02 20.00 18.06
C ILE A 559 10.14 20.79 19.04
N ARG A 560 10.15 22.13 18.94
CA ARG A 560 9.27 23.00 19.73
C ARG A 560 8.68 24.10 18.85
N TYR A 561 7.48 24.55 19.20
CA TYR A 561 6.86 25.71 18.59
C TYR A 561 6.61 26.77 19.66
N ASN A 562 7.14 27.97 19.45
CA ASN A 562 7.00 29.08 20.38
C ASN A 562 6.88 30.40 19.61
N ASN A 563 5.88 31.21 19.94
CA ASN A 563 5.66 32.54 19.37
C ASN A 563 5.73 32.62 17.83
N GLY A 564 5.04 31.71 17.13
CA GLY A 564 4.98 31.76 15.66
C GLY A 564 6.15 31.08 14.94
N LYS A 565 7.09 30.48 15.67
CA LYS A 565 8.33 29.93 15.13
C LYS A 565 8.57 28.50 15.63
N PHE A 566 9.03 27.65 14.72
CA PHE A 566 9.48 26.28 15.01
C PHE A 566 10.98 26.28 15.30
N TYR A 567 11.38 25.45 16.25
CA TYR A 567 12.76 25.25 16.70
C TYR A 567 13.04 23.76 16.68
N ILE A 568 14.09 23.33 15.97
CA ILE A 568 14.55 21.95 15.94
C ILE A 568 16.00 21.89 16.41
N ALA A 569 16.29 21.14 17.46
CA ALA A 569 17.65 20.94 17.96
C ALA A 569 18.07 19.47 17.80
N PHE A 570 19.32 19.22 17.43
CA PHE A 570 19.90 17.88 17.39
C PHE A 570 21.43 17.91 17.49
N ALA A 571 22.03 16.80 17.89
CA ALA A 571 23.48 16.63 17.93
C ALA A 571 23.96 15.78 16.76
N SER A 572 25.21 16.02 16.35
CA SER A 572 25.93 15.17 15.39
C SER A 572 27.29 14.78 15.96
N ASN A 573 27.43 13.49 16.26
CA ASN A 573 28.62 12.91 16.85
C ASN A 573 29.83 12.94 15.91
N ASP A 574 29.61 12.90 14.59
CA ASP A 574 30.67 12.98 13.59
C ASP A 574 31.21 14.40 13.40
N THR A 575 30.35 15.42 13.48
CA THR A 575 30.79 16.83 13.44
C THR A 575 31.27 17.33 14.81
N GLY A 576 30.88 16.67 15.90
CA GLY A 576 31.22 17.06 17.27
C GLY A 576 30.44 18.28 17.76
N LYS A 577 29.25 18.53 17.20
CA LYS A 577 28.47 19.76 17.40
C LYS A 577 27.01 19.47 17.72
N THR A 578 26.35 20.47 18.32
CA THR A 578 24.90 20.56 18.47
C THR A 578 24.38 21.76 17.69
N TYR A 579 23.29 21.55 16.96
CA TYR A 579 22.68 22.56 16.10
C TYR A 579 21.28 22.91 16.60
N VAL A 580 20.87 24.17 16.37
CA VAL A 580 19.48 24.63 16.49
C VAL A 580 19.07 25.23 15.15
N PHE A 581 18.00 24.72 14.57
CA PHE A 581 17.38 25.21 13.35
C PHE A 581 16.07 25.91 13.65
N GLN A 582 15.75 26.97 12.91
CA GLN A 582 14.53 27.76 13.11
C GLN A 582 13.82 28.08 11.80
N THR A 583 12.49 28.04 11.80
CA THR A 583 11.65 28.50 10.67
C THR A 583 10.30 29.00 11.15
N THR A 584 9.64 29.82 10.34
CA THR A 584 8.21 30.18 10.52
C THR A 584 7.27 29.31 9.68
N ASP A 585 7.80 28.64 8.65
CA ASP A 585 7.08 27.68 7.82
C ASP A 585 7.82 26.34 7.87
N ILE A 586 7.28 25.39 8.63
CA ILE A 586 7.89 24.08 8.85
C ILE A 586 7.75 23.16 7.62
N GLU A 587 6.76 23.40 6.78
CA GLU A 587 6.48 22.60 5.58
C GLU A 587 7.39 23.00 4.42
N LYS A 588 7.85 24.26 4.37
CA LYS A 588 8.61 24.79 3.22
C LYS A 588 9.96 25.43 3.56
N GLY A 589 10.25 25.71 4.83
CA GLY A 589 11.40 26.52 5.23
C GLY A 589 11.23 28.00 4.81
N PRO A 590 12.33 28.75 4.62
CA PRO A 590 13.73 28.36 4.79
C PRO A 590 14.11 28.21 6.27
N TRP A 591 15.23 27.53 6.51
CA TRP A 591 15.76 27.31 7.87
C TRP A 591 16.94 28.23 8.19
N GLU A 592 16.90 28.84 9.38
CA GLU A 592 18.08 29.47 10.00
C GLU A 592 18.86 28.43 10.80
N LYS A 593 20.18 28.33 10.62
CA LYS A 593 21.06 27.37 11.32
C LYS A 593 21.95 28.06 12.35
N TYR A 594 21.95 27.54 13.57
CA TYR A 594 22.82 27.99 14.67
C TYR A 594 23.61 26.82 15.25
N GLU A 595 24.86 27.06 15.65
CA GLU A 595 25.73 26.08 16.32
C GLU A 595 25.92 26.48 17.78
N LEU A 596 25.66 25.57 18.72
CA LEU A 596 25.90 25.84 20.14
C LEU A 596 27.36 25.59 20.51
N ALA A 597 27.94 26.50 21.29
CA ALA A 597 29.25 26.30 21.91
C ALA A 597 29.19 25.12 22.90
N GLY A 598 30.31 24.44 23.16
CA GLY A 598 30.38 23.35 24.15
C GLY A 598 30.32 21.92 23.60
N GLY A 599 30.13 21.76 22.29
CA GLY A 599 30.26 20.47 21.60
C GLY A 599 28.94 19.71 21.49
N VAL A 600 28.95 18.43 21.86
CA VAL A 600 27.78 17.52 21.76
C VAL A 600 26.97 17.54 23.04
N TYR A 601 25.73 18.01 22.93
CA TYR A 601 24.68 17.82 23.94
C TYR A 601 23.88 16.56 23.58
N HIS A 602 24.27 15.42 24.14
CA HIS A 602 23.68 14.11 23.82
C HIS A 602 22.20 14.04 24.19
N ASP A 603 21.37 13.59 23.24
CA ASP A 603 19.92 13.35 23.39
C ASP A 603 19.17 14.44 24.14
N MET A 604 19.23 15.65 23.57
CA MET A 604 18.73 16.87 24.20
C MET A 604 17.25 17.14 23.93
N SER A 605 16.63 17.94 24.80
CA SER A 605 15.31 18.53 24.54
C SER A 605 15.21 19.97 25.02
N LEU A 606 14.52 20.78 24.21
CA LEU A 606 14.27 22.19 24.47
C LEU A 606 13.02 22.40 25.33
N LEU A 607 13.09 23.35 26.26
CA LEU A 607 11.95 23.88 27.00
C LEU A 607 11.91 25.41 26.83
N PHE A 608 10.80 25.92 26.32
CA PHE A 608 10.45 27.34 26.41
C PHE A 608 9.52 27.49 27.60
N ASP A 609 9.99 28.13 28.66
CA ASP A 609 9.28 28.21 29.94
C ASP A 609 8.39 29.47 30.02
N ASP A 610 7.40 29.44 30.91
CA ASP A 610 6.41 30.52 31.10
C ASP A 610 7.05 31.82 31.60
N ASP A 611 8.24 31.75 32.19
CA ASP A 611 9.02 32.91 32.65
C ASP A 611 9.87 33.56 31.54
N GLY A 612 9.76 33.05 30.30
CA GLY A 612 10.49 33.53 29.13
C GLY A 612 11.92 33.01 29.02
N ARG A 613 12.36 32.13 29.92
CA ARG A 613 13.67 31.46 29.82
C ARG A 613 13.59 30.25 28.91
N VAL A 614 14.73 29.92 28.32
CA VAL A 614 14.86 28.77 27.41
C VAL A 614 15.92 27.84 27.98
N TYR A 615 15.56 26.57 28.14
CA TYR A 615 16.46 25.55 28.66
C TYR A 615 16.66 24.43 27.66
N MET A 616 17.81 23.78 27.76
CA MET A 616 18.10 22.52 27.09
C MET A 616 18.51 21.49 28.14
N VAL A 617 17.74 20.40 28.24
CA VAL A 617 18.03 19.24 29.08
C VAL A 617 18.70 18.17 28.22
N TYR A 618 19.76 17.53 28.73
CA TYR A 618 20.56 16.57 27.97
C TYR A 618 21.34 15.62 28.88
N GLY A 619 21.84 14.52 28.32
CA GLY A 619 22.75 13.59 29.00
C GLY A 619 22.34 12.11 28.89
N SER A 620 23.19 11.24 29.44
CA SER A 620 22.95 9.80 29.57
C SER A 620 23.30 9.36 31.00
N GLY A 621 22.35 8.71 31.68
CA GLY A 621 22.44 8.33 33.09
C GLY A 621 22.26 9.52 34.05
N ALA A 622 23.20 10.47 34.03
CA ALA A 622 23.07 11.75 34.72
C ALA A 622 22.52 12.81 33.76
N ILE A 623 21.47 13.51 34.18
CA ILE A 623 20.75 14.49 33.35
C ILE A 623 21.12 15.90 33.78
N LYS A 624 21.54 16.70 32.81
CA LYS A 624 22.03 18.06 32.96
C LYS A 624 21.10 19.04 32.27
N ILE A 625 21.22 20.31 32.66
CA ILE A 625 20.49 21.42 32.07
C ILE A 625 21.46 22.57 31.78
N ILE A 626 21.25 23.23 30.64
CA ILE A 626 21.84 24.54 30.33
C ILE A 626 20.74 25.53 29.98
N GLU A 627 20.97 26.81 30.27
CA GLU A 627 20.12 27.92 29.82
C GLU A 627 20.64 28.51 28.52
N LEU A 628 19.74 28.70 27.57
CA LEU A 628 19.99 29.35 26.30
C LEU A 628 19.53 30.80 26.34
N THR A 629 20.01 31.59 25.39
CA THR A 629 19.42 32.90 25.08
C THR A 629 17.94 32.74 24.74
N SER A 630 17.14 33.79 24.88
CA SER A 630 15.69 33.75 24.62
C SER A 630 15.33 33.34 23.18
N GLY A 631 16.24 33.59 22.23
CA GLY A 631 16.12 33.14 20.84
C GLY A 631 16.61 31.71 20.59
N ALA A 632 17.07 30.97 21.60
CA ALA A 632 17.65 29.63 21.48
C ALA A 632 18.86 29.52 20.53
N THR A 633 19.57 30.63 20.25
CA THR A 633 20.66 30.67 19.26
C THR A 633 22.05 30.46 19.85
N ALA A 634 22.19 30.56 21.17
CA ALA A 634 23.45 30.45 21.90
C ALA A 634 23.21 30.14 23.37
N ILE A 635 24.23 29.62 24.06
CA ILE A 635 24.24 29.46 25.52
C ILE A 635 24.22 30.84 26.19
N LYS A 636 23.37 31.00 27.20
CA LYS A 636 23.28 32.26 27.94
C LYS A 636 24.47 32.41 28.89
N ALA A 637 25.24 33.49 28.74
CA ALA A 637 26.31 33.82 29.66
C ALA A 637 25.78 34.00 31.10
N GLY A 638 26.38 33.31 32.07
CA GLY A 638 25.91 33.29 33.47
C GLY A 638 24.56 32.60 33.67
N GLY A 639 24.01 31.95 32.64
CA GLY A 639 22.79 31.15 32.74
C GLY A 639 23.01 29.85 33.51
N MET A 640 21.90 29.17 33.82
CA MET A 640 21.93 27.88 34.52
C MET A 640 22.80 26.87 33.76
N ASN A 641 23.66 26.14 34.47
CA ASN A 641 24.46 25.03 33.95
C ASN A 641 24.76 24.06 35.11
N THR A 642 23.94 23.02 35.27
CA THR A 642 24.05 22.10 36.41
C THR A 642 23.50 20.71 36.08
N THR A 643 23.80 19.73 36.93
CA THR A 643 23.15 18.41 36.92
C THR A 643 21.89 18.47 37.76
N ILE A 644 20.73 18.18 37.15
CA ILE A 644 19.42 18.19 37.81
C ILE A 644 18.97 16.79 38.28
N ILE A 645 19.49 15.73 37.66
CA ILE A 645 19.26 14.34 38.10
C ILE A 645 20.58 13.57 38.04
N GLN A 646 21.06 13.09 39.19
CA GLN A 646 22.37 12.39 39.26
C GLN A 646 22.34 10.98 38.66
N ASN A 647 21.21 10.28 38.80
CA ASN A 647 20.99 8.95 38.22
C ASN A 647 19.53 8.79 37.81
N ALA A 648 19.18 9.23 36.60
CA ALA A 648 17.86 9.07 36.03
C ALA A 648 17.52 7.61 35.66
N SER A 649 18.52 6.70 35.65
CA SER A 649 18.27 5.28 35.37
C SER A 649 17.68 4.53 36.56
N ALA A 650 17.77 5.09 37.77
CA ALA A 650 17.43 4.42 39.03
C ALA A 650 16.02 3.76 39.05
N PRO A 651 14.94 4.38 38.50
CA PRO A 651 13.63 3.74 38.49
C PRO A 651 13.57 2.50 37.59
N GLY A 652 14.38 2.44 36.52
CA GLY A 652 14.42 1.32 35.58
C GLY A 652 15.25 0.14 36.06
N GLY A 653 16.32 0.40 36.82
CA GLY A 653 17.30 -0.60 37.25
C GLY A 653 18.74 -0.16 36.94
N SER A 654 19.69 -1.08 37.04
CA SER A 654 21.11 -0.80 36.80
C SER A 654 21.71 -1.66 35.67
N GLY A 655 22.85 -1.22 35.14
CA GLY A 655 23.54 -1.87 34.01
C GLY A 655 22.91 -1.52 32.66
N GLY A 656 23.55 -1.92 31.56
CA GLY A 656 23.10 -1.64 30.19
C GLY A 656 23.18 -0.17 29.78
N LEU A 657 22.16 0.34 29.08
CA LEU A 657 22.08 1.74 28.61
C LEU A 657 21.51 2.64 29.71
N GLY A 658 22.24 3.69 30.06
CA GLY A 658 21.77 4.71 31.01
C GLY A 658 20.59 5.52 30.45
N ALA A 659 19.84 6.17 31.33
CA ALA A 659 18.71 7.01 30.94
C ALA A 659 19.13 8.11 29.95
N GLU A 660 18.64 8.06 28.71
CA GLU A 660 18.90 9.01 27.62
C GLU A 660 17.60 9.35 26.87
N GLY A 661 17.67 9.92 25.65
CA GLY A 661 16.48 10.33 24.88
C GLY A 661 15.58 11.28 25.66
N SER A 662 16.11 12.40 26.16
CA SER A 662 15.36 13.26 27.08
C SER A 662 14.26 14.04 26.35
N HIS A 663 13.02 14.04 26.86
CA HIS A 663 11.94 14.94 26.42
C HIS A 663 11.37 15.71 27.61
N ILE A 664 11.60 17.03 27.66
CA ILE A 664 11.11 17.89 28.76
C ILE A 664 9.80 18.61 28.41
N TYR A 665 8.92 18.68 29.40
CA TYR A 665 7.62 19.35 29.36
C TYR A 665 7.35 20.12 30.65
N LYS A 666 6.55 21.19 30.55
CA LYS A 666 5.89 21.81 31.71
C LYS A 666 4.38 21.67 31.54
N ILE A 667 3.75 20.96 32.46
CA ILE A 667 2.32 20.62 32.39
C ILE A 667 1.69 20.90 33.75
N ASN A 668 0.64 21.72 33.78
CA ASN A 668 -0.07 22.10 34.99
C ASN A 668 0.85 22.56 36.13
N GLY A 669 1.88 23.35 35.80
CA GLY A 669 2.83 23.92 36.75
C GLY A 669 3.94 22.97 37.23
N LYS A 670 4.02 21.73 36.73
CA LYS A 670 5.08 20.77 37.05
C LYS A 670 5.95 20.47 35.84
N TYR A 671 7.23 20.18 36.08
CA TYR A 671 8.19 19.76 35.06
C TYR A 671 8.22 18.25 34.97
N TYR A 672 8.16 17.72 33.74
CA TYR A 672 8.24 16.30 33.43
C TYR A 672 9.38 16.06 32.45
N ILE A 673 10.21 15.05 32.70
CA ILE A 673 11.27 14.64 31.79
C ILE A 673 11.13 13.15 31.52
N PHE A 674 10.87 12.81 30.25
CA PHE A 674 10.79 11.44 29.77
C PHE A 674 12.14 10.98 29.25
N HIS A 675 12.44 9.70 29.45
CA HIS A 675 13.70 9.07 29.05
C HIS A 675 13.48 7.62 28.64
N ILE A 676 14.35 7.13 27.76
CA ILE A 676 14.59 5.70 27.60
C ILE A 676 15.69 5.24 28.56
N SER A 677 15.55 4.03 29.11
CA SER A 677 16.66 3.28 29.72
C SER A 677 16.64 1.83 29.25
N TRP A 678 17.79 1.15 29.29
CA TRP A 678 17.84 -0.29 29.01
C TRP A 678 18.68 -1.03 30.05
N PRO A 679 18.07 -1.44 31.17
CA PRO A 679 18.78 -2.13 32.24
C PRO A 679 19.26 -3.52 31.81
N SER A 680 20.41 -3.97 32.35
CA SER A 680 20.99 -5.27 32.03
C SER A 680 20.00 -6.42 32.27
N GLY A 681 19.84 -7.31 31.28
CA GLY A 681 18.93 -8.46 31.38
C GLY A 681 17.44 -8.10 31.28
N ASN A 682 17.09 -6.85 30.97
CA ASN A 682 15.72 -6.39 30.78
C ASN A 682 15.50 -5.86 29.34
N ILE A 683 14.35 -5.23 29.11
CA ILE A 683 13.99 -4.56 27.86
C ILE A 683 14.11 -3.03 27.99
N ARG A 684 14.12 -2.35 26.85
CA ARG A 684 13.96 -0.89 26.75
C ARG A 684 12.72 -0.45 27.55
N THR A 685 12.90 0.55 28.41
CA THR A 685 11.89 1.02 29.38
C THR A 685 11.77 2.53 29.32
N GLU A 686 10.55 3.04 29.18
CA GLU A 686 10.23 4.46 29.27
C GLU A 686 10.14 4.88 30.74
N LEU A 687 10.90 5.90 31.11
CA LEU A 687 10.94 6.49 32.44
C LEU A 687 10.36 7.90 32.40
N VAL A 688 9.79 8.35 33.51
CA VAL A 688 9.36 9.74 33.69
C VAL A 688 9.88 10.26 35.03
N HIS A 689 10.44 11.46 35.01
CA HIS A 689 10.84 12.21 36.19
C HIS A 689 10.00 13.47 36.32
N ARG A 690 9.61 13.85 37.55
CA ARG A 690 8.75 15.00 37.81
C ARG A 690 9.27 15.86 38.96
N ALA A 691 9.21 17.19 38.80
CA ALA A 691 9.54 18.17 39.84
C ALA A 691 8.59 19.39 39.82
N ASP A 692 8.55 20.15 40.92
CA ASP A 692 7.77 21.40 41.04
C ASP A 692 8.53 22.62 40.49
N THR A 693 9.86 22.62 40.54
CA THR A 693 10.73 23.65 39.95
C THR A 693 11.76 23.00 39.04
N ILE A 694 12.26 23.75 38.05
CA ILE A 694 13.18 23.25 37.02
C ILE A 694 14.48 22.66 37.60
N ASP A 695 14.96 23.23 38.71
CA ASP A 695 16.16 22.86 39.48
C ASP A 695 15.86 22.16 40.81
N GLY A 696 14.60 21.76 41.01
CA GLY A 696 14.14 21.07 42.22
C GLY A 696 14.53 19.59 42.24
N THR A 697 14.09 18.89 43.29
CA THR A 697 14.27 17.44 43.40
C THR A 697 13.28 16.72 42.49
N TYR A 698 13.79 15.96 41.52
CA TYR A 698 12.99 15.13 40.64
C TYR A 698 12.67 13.76 41.26
N GLU A 699 11.40 13.40 41.31
CA GLU A 699 10.93 12.04 41.60
C GLU A 699 10.83 11.25 40.29
N GLY A 700 11.33 10.00 40.25
CA GLY A 700 11.35 9.18 39.04
C GLY A 700 10.47 7.92 39.15
N LYS A 701 9.76 7.58 38.07
CA LYS A 701 8.95 6.35 37.94
C LYS A 701 9.14 5.70 36.56
N ILE A 702 8.82 4.41 36.47
CA ILE A 702 8.61 3.74 35.18
C ILE A 702 7.29 4.24 34.60
N ALA A 703 7.32 4.79 33.38
CA ALA A 703 6.12 5.17 32.64
C ALA A 703 5.58 3.98 31.83
N VAL A 704 6.45 3.31 31.06
CA VAL A 704 6.10 2.16 30.22
C VAL A 704 7.20 1.11 30.27
N ARG A 705 6.80 -0.14 30.53
CA ARG A 705 7.62 -1.33 30.28
C ARG A 705 6.75 -2.39 29.61
N SER A 706 6.65 -2.35 28.29
CA SER A 706 5.79 -3.26 27.55
C SER A 706 6.41 -4.64 27.43
N GLY A 707 5.80 -5.65 28.08
CA GLY A 707 5.99 -7.09 27.85
C GLY A 707 7.39 -7.70 28.03
N SER A 708 7.51 -8.91 28.60
CA SER A 708 8.77 -9.69 28.60
C SER A 708 8.85 -10.76 27.51
N THR A 709 7.74 -11.05 26.80
CA THR A 709 7.60 -12.17 25.85
C THR A 709 6.74 -11.87 24.60
N SER A 710 6.38 -10.61 24.34
CA SER A 710 5.47 -10.23 23.22
C SER A 710 6.20 -9.58 22.04
N ASN A 711 5.54 -9.59 20.87
CA ASN A 711 6.00 -8.86 19.67
C ASN A 711 6.16 -7.34 19.90
N SER A 712 5.57 -6.77 20.95
CA SER A 712 5.62 -5.33 21.30
C SER A 712 6.56 -5.04 22.49
N ALA A 713 7.51 -5.94 22.77
CA ALA A 713 8.47 -5.76 23.84
C ALA A 713 9.43 -4.58 23.58
N GLY A 714 9.63 -3.72 24.59
CA GLY A 714 10.62 -2.64 24.53
C GLY A 714 10.18 -1.36 23.81
N VAL A 715 8.88 -1.02 23.86
CA VAL A 715 8.35 0.25 23.35
C VAL A 715 8.75 1.36 24.31
N ALA A 716 9.59 2.29 23.86
CA ALA A 716 10.13 3.38 24.65
C ALA A 716 10.86 4.40 23.75
N GLN A 717 11.33 5.49 24.36
CA GLN A 717 11.92 6.68 23.77
C GLN A 717 10.94 7.45 22.88
N GLY A 718 10.57 8.64 23.36
CA GLY A 718 9.84 9.62 22.59
C GLY A 718 9.10 10.62 23.46
N GLY A 719 8.17 11.34 22.85
CA GLY A 719 7.46 12.44 23.48
C GLY A 719 5.98 12.16 23.77
N ILE A 720 5.35 13.07 24.52
CA ILE A 720 3.90 13.09 24.72
C ILE A 720 3.25 14.28 24.03
N VAL A 721 2.00 14.11 23.60
CA VAL A 721 1.21 15.14 22.94
C VAL A 721 -0.25 15.09 23.39
N GLN A 722 -0.86 16.26 23.58
CA GLN A 722 -2.31 16.37 23.75
C GLN A 722 -2.96 16.56 22.38
N ALA A 723 -3.86 15.66 22.03
CA ALA A 723 -4.66 15.72 20.82
C ALA A 723 -5.72 16.83 20.85
N VAL A 724 -6.31 17.13 19.68
CA VAL A 724 -7.35 18.15 19.50
C VAL A 724 -8.62 17.90 20.32
N ASP A 725 -8.90 16.64 20.63
CA ASP A 725 -10.03 16.19 21.45
C ASP A 725 -9.73 16.25 22.97
N GLY A 726 -8.51 16.65 23.35
CA GLY A 726 -8.05 16.75 24.73
C GLY A 726 -7.43 15.46 25.29
N ASN A 727 -7.50 14.35 24.57
CA ASN A 727 -6.83 13.09 24.95
C ASN A 727 -5.31 13.23 24.86
N TRP A 728 -4.60 12.46 25.67
CA TRP A 728 -3.14 12.46 25.67
C TRP A 728 -2.62 11.17 25.06
N TYR A 729 -1.48 11.26 24.39
CA TYR A 729 -0.80 10.13 23.76
C TYR A 729 0.70 10.26 23.98
N GLY A 730 1.38 9.12 24.11
CA GLY A 730 2.83 9.05 23.93
C GLY A 730 3.18 8.50 22.55
N MET A 731 4.04 9.20 21.84
CA MET A 731 4.63 8.77 20.57
C MET A 731 6.03 8.22 20.88
N LEU A 732 6.18 6.91 20.75
CA LEU A 732 7.37 6.15 21.13
C LEU A 732 7.84 5.31 19.92
N PHE A 733 8.88 4.49 20.08
CA PHE A 733 9.20 3.47 19.07
C PHE A 733 9.62 2.13 19.67
N GLN A 734 9.69 1.12 18.82
CA GLN A 734 10.16 -0.22 19.15
C GLN A 734 11.28 -0.67 18.22
N ASP A 735 12.33 -1.30 18.76
CA ASP A 735 13.31 -2.03 17.95
C ASP A 735 12.65 -3.33 17.41
N TYR A 736 12.58 -3.48 16.08
CA TYR A 736 11.88 -4.61 15.44
C TYR A 736 12.74 -5.34 14.39
N GLY A 737 13.98 -5.67 14.73
CA GLY A 737 14.87 -6.41 13.84
C GLY A 737 15.23 -5.60 12.60
N SER A 738 15.29 -6.26 11.43
CA SER A 738 15.86 -5.68 10.22
C SER A 738 15.01 -4.59 9.55
N VAL A 739 13.71 -4.49 9.89
CA VAL A 739 12.89 -3.35 9.42
C VAL A 739 13.29 -2.04 10.10
N GLY A 740 13.99 -2.13 11.24
CA GLY A 740 14.48 -0.99 12.01
C GLY A 740 13.64 -0.68 13.24
N ARG A 741 13.59 0.60 13.60
CA ARG A 741 12.98 1.15 14.80
C ARG A 741 11.65 1.82 14.42
N ILE A 742 10.55 1.21 14.83
CA ILE A 742 9.20 1.47 14.30
C ILE A 742 8.34 2.29 15.29
N PRO A 743 7.71 3.40 14.87
CA PRO A 743 6.84 4.20 15.72
C PRO A 743 5.61 3.48 16.28
N TYR A 744 5.31 3.79 17.53
CA TYR A 744 4.14 3.37 18.30
C TYR A 744 3.46 4.60 18.92
N ILE A 745 2.12 4.64 18.85
CA ILE A 745 1.34 5.62 19.61
C ILE A 745 0.53 4.93 20.71
N VAL A 746 0.66 5.41 21.93
CA VAL A 746 0.06 4.78 23.12
C VAL A 746 -0.87 5.77 23.80
N PRO A 747 -2.15 5.44 24.04
CA PRO A 747 -3.05 6.26 24.83
C PRO A 747 -2.47 6.56 26.21
N MET A 748 -2.64 7.79 26.69
CA MET A 748 -2.16 8.23 27.98
C MET A 748 -3.27 8.98 28.73
N THR A 749 -3.34 8.74 30.03
CA THR A 749 -4.21 9.49 30.96
C THR A 749 -3.37 10.06 32.11
N TRP A 750 -3.97 10.91 32.94
CA TRP A 750 -3.32 11.47 34.12
C TRP A 750 -3.96 10.90 35.40
N SER A 751 -3.13 10.42 36.33
CA SER A 751 -3.59 10.03 37.66
C SER A 751 -4.03 11.25 38.47
N GLN A 752 -4.78 11.03 39.56
CA GLN A 752 -5.23 12.11 40.46
C GLN A 752 -4.07 12.91 41.07
N ASP A 753 -2.93 12.26 41.33
CA ASP A 753 -1.73 12.90 41.86
C ASP A 753 -0.78 13.42 40.76
N GLY A 754 -1.21 13.44 39.50
CA GLY A 754 -0.50 14.10 38.39
C GLY A 754 0.65 13.30 37.79
N TRP A 755 0.54 11.98 37.70
CA TRP A 755 1.45 11.12 36.94
C TRP A 755 0.83 10.69 35.61
N PRO A 756 1.62 10.57 34.52
CA PRO A 756 1.16 9.95 33.28
C PRO A 756 0.93 8.45 33.49
N VAL A 757 -0.18 7.94 32.96
CA VAL A 757 -0.55 6.52 32.97
C VAL A 757 -0.83 6.09 31.54
N PHE A 758 0.06 5.27 31.00
CA PHE A 758 -0.03 4.74 29.64
C PHE A 758 -0.92 3.50 29.57
N GLY A 759 -1.70 3.39 28.49
CA GLY A 759 -2.59 2.27 28.19
C GLY A 759 -1.90 1.07 27.55
N ASP A 760 -2.69 0.23 26.87
CA ASP A 760 -2.18 -0.91 26.11
C ASP A 760 -1.41 -0.42 24.87
N VAL A 761 -0.13 -0.78 24.78
CA VAL A 761 0.74 -0.40 23.65
C VAL A 761 0.30 -0.99 22.30
N ASN A 762 -0.58 -1.99 22.28
CA ASN A 762 -1.09 -2.58 21.05
C ASN A 762 -2.34 -1.88 20.53
N ASP A 763 -3.00 -1.05 21.35
CA ASP A 763 -4.22 -0.35 20.96
C ASP A 763 -4.00 1.16 20.97
N THR A 764 -4.15 1.78 19.80
CA THR A 764 -4.02 3.23 19.68
C THR A 764 -5.25 3.95 20.21
N GLY A 765 -6.41 3.31 20.27
CA GLY A 765 -7.68 3.97 20.55
C GLY A 765 -8.11 5.02 19.51
N ILE A 766 -7.37 5.20 18.40
CA ILE A 766 -7.63 6.23 17.38
C ILE A 766 -8.36 5.60 16.19
N PRO A 767 -9.58 6.08 15.83
CA PRO A 767 -10.30 5.63 14.63
C PRO A 767 -9.62 6.13 13.35
N ALA A 768 -8.73 5.33 12.79
CA ALA A 768 -8.00 5.64 11.55
C ALA A 768 -7.66 4.36 10.79
N VAL A 769 -7.66 4.45 9.45
CA VAL A 769 -7.04 3.44 8.60
C VAL A 769 -5.61 3.85 8.33
N LEU A 770 -4.68 2.93 8.56
CA LEU A 770 -3.26 3.15 8.31
C LEU A 770 -3.01 3.33 6.81
N SER A 771 -2.32 4.41 6.49
CA SER A 771 -1.76 4.72 5.17
C SER A 771 -0.23 4.60 5.19
N LYS A 772 0.38 4.52 4.01
CA LYS A 772 1.83 4.39 3.82
C LYS A 772 2.42 5.60 3.09
N SER A 773 1.92 6.81 3.32
CA SER A 773 2.31 8.02 2.58
C SER A 773 3.80 8.41 2.68
N TRP A 774 4.56 7.76 3.56
CA TRP A 774 6.01 7.91 3.75
C TRP A 774 6.87 7.00 2.84
N VAL A 775 6.24 6.20 1.98
CA VAL A 775 6.86 5.44 0.86
C VAL A 775 5.95 5.48 -0.36
N SER A 776 6.50 5.47 -1.57
CA SER A 776 5.68 5.40 -2.79
C SER A 776 6.46 4.86 -3.98
N SER A 777 5.68 4.38 -4.96
CA SER A 777 6.20 4.16 -6.31
C SER A 777 6.56 5.50 -6.96
N ASP A 778 7.49 5.49 -7.90
CA ASP A 778 7.95 6.66 -8.63
C ASP A 778 8.19 6.31 -10.11
N THR A 779 7.75 7.20 -10.99
CA THR A 779 7.96 7.12 -12.46
C THR A 779 8.98 8.15 -12.94
N PHE A 780 9.61 8.88 -12.01
CA PHE A 780 10.63 9.89 -12.27
C PHE A 780 10.18 11.00 -13.24
N ASP A 781 8.87 11.23 -13.34
CA ASP A 781 8.27 12.28 -14.15
C ASP A 781 8.15 13.59 -13.36
N GLN A 782 8.93 14.59 -13.77
CA GLN A 782 8.94 15.93 -13.18
C GLN A 782 7.69 16.78 -13.46
N ARG A 783 6.71 16.29 -14.23
CA ARG A 783 5.47 17.02 -14.53
C ARG A 783 4.43 16.95 -13.40
N THR A 784 4.63 16.09 -12.40
CA THR A 784 3.81 16.07 -11.19
C THR A 784 4.18 17.24 -10.27
N GLU A 785 3.23 17.73 -9.46
CA GLU A 785 3.37 18.99 -8.71
C GLU A 785 4.67 19.03 -7.88
N LYS A 786 5.34 20.19 -7.91
CA LYS A 786 6.58 20.45 -7.17
C LYS A 786 6.35 20.21 -5.68
N VAL A 787 7.02 19.21 -5.10
CA VAL A 787 7.08 19.02 -3.64
C VAL A 787 8.53 19.03 -3.19
N GLY A 788 8.92 20.03 -2.41
CA GLY A 788 10.24 20.14 -1.77
C GLY A 788 11.15 21.22 -2.36
N ALA A 789 11.57 22.15 -1.51
CA ALA A 789 12.47 23.25 -1.84
C ALA A 789 13.92 22.75 -2.00
N TYR A 790 14.29 22.25 -3.19
CA TYR A 790 15.71 22.19 -3.56
C TYR A 790 16.13 23.62 -3.95
N HIS A 791 17.04 24.19 -3.17
CA HIS A 791 17.41 25.61 -3.19
C HIS A 791 17.78 26.18 -4.56
N THR A 792 17.53 27.49 -4.70
CA THR A 792 17.87 28.35 -5.83
C THR A 792 19.32 28.86 -5.73
N GLU A 793 20.18 28.47 -6.67
CA GLU A 793 21.21 29.25 -7.41
C GLU A 793 22.19 28.28 -8.16
N VAL A 794 22.73 28.71 -9.31
CA VAL A 794 23.61 27.95 -10.25
C VAL A 794 25.04 28.54 -10.12
N ALA A 795 26.20 27.84 -10.20
CA ALA A 795 26.59 26.75 -11.10
C ALA A 795 27.86 25.93 -10.72
N GLY A 796 27.84 24.62 -10.99
CA GLY A 796 28.99 23.78 -11.37
C GLY A 796 29.69 22.96 -10.26
N GLY A 797 29.37 23.23 -9.00
CA GLY A 797 29.86 22.49 -7.83
C GLY A 797 29.13 21.17 -7.59
N GLU A 798 29.75 20.30 -6.79
CA GLU A 798 29.20 18.99 -6.39
C GLU A 798 27.85 19.07 -5.66
N ASN A 799 27.60 20.16 -4.93
CA ASN A 799 26.41 20.35 -4.10
C ASN A 799 25.37 21.28 -4.75
N ASP A 800 25.65 21.78 -5.95
CA ASP A 800 24.80 22.78 -6.59
C ASP A 800 23.53 22.15 -7.15
N TYR A 801 22.47 22.95 -7.30
CA TYR A 801 21.21 22.48 -7.87
C TYR A 801 21.37 22.13 -9.35
N ASN A 802 20.97 20.90 -9.73
CA ASN A 802 21.11 20.37 -11.09
C ASN A 802 19.79 20.40 -11.90
N GLY A 803 18.74 21.05 -11.40
CA GLY A 803 17.43 21.11 -12.07
C GLY A 803 16.52 19.90 -11.83
N SER A 804 16.94 18.93 -11.00
CA SER A 804 16.18 17.71 -10.71
C SER A 804 15.57 17.78 -9.31
N ASN A 805 14.30 17.39 -9.17
CA ASN A 805 13.58 17.35 -7.89
C ASN A 805 13.06 15.94 -7.62
N LEU A 806 13.53 15.33 -6.54
CA LEU A 806 13.04 14.03 -6.07
C LEU A 806 11.92 14.23 -5.04
N ALA A 807 10.93 13.34 -5.04
CA ALA A 807 9.92 13.28 -3.99
C ALA A 807 10.57 13.12 -2.60
N LEU A 808 9.94 13.68 -1.56
CA LEU A 808 10.48 13.75 -0.19
C LEU A 808 10.70 12.37 0.47
N ILE A 809 10.12 11.30 -0.06
CA ILE A 809 10.36 9.93 0.41
C ILE A 809 11.79 9.45 0.12
N TRP A 810 12.47 10.06 -0.85
CA TRP A 810 13.82 9.69 -1.28
C TRP A 810 14.89 10.33 -0.40
N GLN A 811 15.90 9.55 -0.03
CA GLN A 811 17.12 10.04 0.61
C GLN A 811 18.35 9.35 0.03
N TRP A 812 19.43 10.09 -0.11
CA TRP A 812 20.75 9.62 -0.49
C TRP A 812 21.46 8.98 0.71
N ASN A 813 22.15 7.87 0.46
CA ASN A 813 23.17 7.39 1.37
C ASN A 813 24.37 8.35 1.34
N HIS A 814 24.61 9.08 2.45
CA HIS A 814 25.61 10.14 2.53
C HIS A 814 25.34 11.31 1.56
N ASN A 815 26.28 12.25 1.40
CA ASN A 815 26.08 13.40 0.51
C ASN A 815 26.04 12.96 -0.96
N PRO A 816 25.02 13.34 -1.75
CA PRO A 816 25.04 13.14 -3.18
C PRO A 816 26.12 14.01 -3.85
N ASP A 817 26.55 13.59 -5.04
CA ASP A 817 27.26 14.42 -6.00
C ASP A 817 26.29 14.78 -7.12
N ASN A 818 25.78 16.01 -7.11
CA ASN A 818 24.71 16.48 -7.98
C ASN A 818 25.10 16.55 -9.46
N ARG A 819 26.38 16.41 -9.78
CA ARG A 819 26.87 16.34 -11.16
C ARG A 819 26.62 14.97 -11.81
N PHE A 820 26.32 13.95 -11.00
CA PHE A 820 26.27 12.55 -11.43
C PHE A 820 24.92 11.87 -11.22
N TRP A 821 23.86 12.65 -11.04
CA TRP A 821 22.48 12.17 -11.13
C TRP A 821 21.60 13.22 -11.83
N SER A 822 20.55 12.80 -12.54
CA SER A 822 19.67 13.73 -13.26
C SER A 822 18.30 13.12 -13.52
N LEU A 823 17.26 13.95 -13.44
CA LEU A 823 15.90 13.69 -13.91
C LEU A 823 15.57 14.49 -15.18
N THR A 824 16.51 15.30 -15.67
CA THR A 824 16.31 16.22 -16.82
C THR A 824 17.08 15.77 -18.06
N ASP A 825 18.17 15.01 -17.89
CA ASP A 825 18.98 14.47 -19.00
C ASP A 825 18.15 13.54 -19.89
N ARG A 826 17.19 12.83 -19.29
CA ARG A 826 16.20 11.99 -19.96
C ARG A 826 14.87 12.09 -19.19
N PRO A 827 13.93 12.96 -19.60
CA PRO A 827 12.65 13.12 -18.91
C PRO A 827 11.90 11.79 -18.76
N GLY A 828 11.35 11.54 -17.56
CA GLY A 828 10.71 10.26 -17.20
C GLY A 828 11.67 9.17 -16.74
N TYR A 829 12.94 9.50 -16.51
CA TYR A 829 13.95 8.56 -16.02
C TYR A 829 14.83 9.21 -14.96
N LEU A 830 15.27 8.41 -13.98
CA LEU A 830 16.41 8.73 -13.13
C LEU A 830 17.69 8.23 -13.79
N ARG A 831 18.58 9.15 -14.16
CA ARG A 831 19.93 8.82 -14.61
C ARG A 831 20.91 8.83 -13.45
N LEU A 832 21.69 7.75 -13.29
CA LEU A 832 22.86 7.71 -12.39
C LEU A 832 24.13 7.48 -13.21
N THR A 833 25.11 8.37 -13.07
CA THR A 833 26.39 8.31 -13.80
C THR A 833 27.55 7.98 -12.86
N THR A 834 28.48 7.11 -13.26
CA THR A 834 29.64 6.77 -12.43
C THR A 834 30.67 7.91 -12.44
N GLY A 835 30.81 8.64 -11.33
CA GLY A 835 31.79 9.73 -11.20
C GLY A 835 33.17 9.30 -10.68
N ARG A 836 33.23 8.16 -9.98
CA ARG A 836 34.45 7.64 -9.33
C ARG A 836 34.44 6.12 -9.28
N MET A 837 35.60 5.54 -8.99
CA MET A 837 35.69 4.11 -8.68
C MET A 837 35.28 3.85 -7.23
N SER A 838 34.60 2.73 -7.01
CA SER A 838 34.17 2.21 -5.70
C SER A 838 34.48 0.73 -5.63
N THR A 839 34.75 0.24 -4.42
CA THR A 839 35.04 -1.17 -4.15
C THR A 839 33.79 -2.00 -3.85
N SER A 840 32.72 -1.33 -3.44
CA SER A 840 31.45 -1.92 -3.05
C SER A 840 30.31 -0.90 -3.18
N ILE A 841 29.08 -1.32 -2.85
CA ILE A 841 27.96 -0.37 -2.69
C ILE A 841 28.10 0.51 -1.43
N LEU A 842 28.85 0.09 -0.41
CA LEU A 842 29.01 0.86 0.85
C LEU A 842 29.87 2.13 0.68
N ASP A 843 30.70 2.18 -0.35
CA ASP A 843 31.49 3.35 -0.75
C ASP A 843 31.03 3.91 -2.10
N ALA A 844 29.82 3.54 -2.56
CA ALA A 844 29.21 4.09 -3.76
C ALA A 844 28.41 5.35 -3.43
N ARG A 845 28.83 6.49 -4.00
CA ARG A 845 28.06 7.74 -3.97
C ARG A 845 26.84 7.65 -4.89
N ASN A 846 25.87 8.53 -4.68
CA ASN A 846 24.61 8.59 -5.43
C ASN A 846 23.83 7.27 -5.36
N THR A 847 23.94 6.57 -4.23
CA THR A 847 23.05 5.47 -3.89
C THR A 847 21.76 6.07 -3.36
N LEU A 848 20.72 6.08 -4.19
CA LEU A 848 19.41 6.66 -3.87
C LEU A 848 18.55 5.63 -3.13
N THR A 849 17.90 6.02 -2.04
CA THR A 849 17.21 5.05 -1.18
C THR A 849 15.83 5.48 -0.71
N GLN A 850 14.97 4.48 -0.50
CA GLN A 850 13.70 4.58 0.22
C GLN A 850 13.68 3.56 1.38
N ARG A 851 12.92 3.86 2.43
CA ARG A 851 12.69 2.92 3.55
C ARG A 851 12.01 1.65 3.05
N THR A 852 12.38 0.50 3.60
CA THR A 852 11.55 -0.72 3.48
C THR A 852 10.47 -0.69 4.56
N PHE A 853 9.51 -1.60 4.48
CA PHE A 853 8.41 -1.66 5.45
C PHE A 853 7.90 -3.07 5.69
N GLY A 854 7.31 -3.25 6.86
CA GLY A 854 6.68 -4.48 7.30
C GLY A 854 5.17 -4.55 6.99
N PRO A 855 4.58 -5.75 7.16
CA PRO A 855 5.27 -7.00 7.45
C PRO A 855 6.01 -7.58 6.23
N GLU A 856 5.70 -7.09 5.03
CA GLU A 856 6.28 -7.51 3.76
C GLU A 856 6.41 -6.28 2.86
N SER A 857 7.50 -6.19 2.10
CA SER A 857 7.67 -5.17 1.08
C SER A 857 8.44 -5.70 -0.13
N SER A 858 8.11 -5.21 -1.31
CA SER A 858 8.91 -5.45 -2.52
C SER A 858 9.19 -4.16 -3.27
N GLY A 859 10.39 -4.07 -3.84
CA GLY A 859 10.86 -2.96 -4.65
C GLY A 859 11.26 -3.50 -6.03
N THR A 860 10.63 -2.97 -7.08
CA THR A 860 10.84 -3.38 -8.47
C THR A 860 11.33 -2.19 -9.28
N ILE A 861 12.36 -2.38 -10.10
CA ILE A 861 12.85 -1.36 -11.02
C ILE A 861 12.81 -1.86 -12.46
N ALA A 862 12.65 -0.93 -13.40
CA ALA A 862 12.98 -1.10 -14.80
C ALA A 862 14.21 -0.24 -15.10
N ILE A 863 15.27 -0.83 -15.67
CA ILE A 863 16.56 -0.18 -15.87
C ILE A 863 17.10 -0.40 -17.29
N ASP A 864 17.59 0.68 -17.90
CA ASP A 864 18.34 0.69 -19.16
C ASP A 864 19.84 0.73 -18.87
N VAL A 865 20.54 -0.31 -19.32
CA VAL A 865 21.97 -0.56 -19.11
C VAL A 865 22.78 -0.46 -20.41
N SER A 866 22.28 0.26 -21.41
CA SER A 866 22.94 0.42 -22.71
C SER A 866 24.27 1.18 -22.65
N HIS A 867 24.45 2.06 -21.66
CA HIS A 867 25.59 2.99 -21.55
C HIS A 867 26.55 2.69 -20.40
N MET A 868 26.47 1.48 -19.82
CA MET A 868 27.45 1.00 -18.84
C MET A 868 28.83 0.82 -19.46
N LYS A 869 29.88 1.01 -18.66
CA LYS A 869 31.29 0.77 -19.02
C LYS A 869 31.88 -0.42 -18.26
N ASP A 870 33.03 -0.91 -18.72
CA ASP A 870 33.73 -2.00 -18.05
C ASP A 870 33.92 -1.70 -16.54
N GLY A 871 33.51 -2.66 -15.72
CA GLY A 871 33.55 -2.57 -14.26
C GLY A 871 32.32 -1.93 -13.61
N ASP A 872 31.33 -1.44 -14.37
CA ASP A 872 30.10 -0.89 -13.80
C ASP A 872 29.19 -1.99 -13.22
N TYR A 873 28.56 -1.67 -12.10
CA TYR A 873 27.49 -2.42 -11.43
C TYR A 873 26.31 -1.48 -11.17
N ALA A 874 25.11 -1.88 -11.59
CA ALA A 874 23.90 -1.09 -11.38
C ALA A 874 22.67 -1.96 -11.08
N GLY A 875 21.80 -1.55 -10.16
CA GLY A 875 20.64 -2.35 -9.80
C GLY A 875 19.87 -1.87 -8.57
N ILE A 876 19.24 -2.81 -7.88
CA ILE A 876 18.47 -2.60 -6.66
C ILE A 876 18.99 -3.49 -5.51
N SER A 877 19.13 -2.90 -4.32
CA SER A 877 19.64 -3.57 -3.11
C SER A 877 18.65 -3.55 -1.95
N ALA A 878 18.67 -4.62 -1.15
CA ALA A 878 18.30 -4.57 0.27
C ALA A 878 19.54 -4.06 1.03
N PHE A 879 19.54 -2.75 1.35
CA PHE A 879 20.72 -2.01 1.73
C PHE A 879 20.81 -1.78 3.24
N GLN A 880 21.90 -2.30 3.81
CA GLN A 880 22.44 -2.05 5.15
C GLN A 880 23.92 -2.47 5.09
N GLN A 881 24.64 -2.55 6.21
CA GLN A 881 26.00 -3.08 6.26
C GLN A 881 26.10 -4.48 5.64
N ASN A 882 25.17 -5.35 6.01
CA ASN A 882 25.03 -6.71 5.47
C ASN A 882 24.05 -6.69 4.30
N TYR A 883 24.43 -5.99 3.23
CA TYR A 883 23.57 -5.81 2.06
C TYR A 883 23.48 -7.07 1.18
N GLY A 884 22.45 -7.10 0.36
CA GLY A 884 22.37 -7.95 -0.83
C GLY A 884 21.74 -7.18 -1.97
N PHE A 885 22.08 -7.51 -3.20
CA PHE A 885 21.50 -6.86 -4.37
C PHE A 885 21.36 -7.77 -5.57
N VAL A 886 20.45 -7.40 -6.46
CA VAL A 886 20.42 -7.87 -7.84
C VAL A 886 20.67 -6.69 -8.76
N GLY A 887 21.52 -6.89 -9.77
CA GLY A 887 21.95 -5.84 -10.67
C GLY A 887 22.48 -6.38 -11.99
N VAL A 888 22.95 -5.49 -12.84
CA VAL A 888 23.73 -5.79 -14.03
C VAL A 888 25.18 -5.43 -13.75
N LYS A 889 26.09 -6.30 -14.18
CA LYS A 889 27.54 -6.08 -14.22
C LYS A 889 27.98 -5.96 -15.67
N MET A 890 28.88 -5.02 -15.97
CA MET A 890 29.54 -4.89 -17.26
C MET A 890 31.00 -5.37 -17.14
N SER A 891 31.34 -6.42 -17.90
CA SER A 891 32.69 -7.01 -17.96
C SER A 891 33.22 -6.93 -19.39
N GLY A 892 34.22 -6.08 -19.62
CA GLY A 892 34.66 -5.69 -20.94
C GLY A 892 33.51 -5.05 -21.73
N THR A 893 32.99 -5.78 -22.72
CA THR A 893 31.84 -5.37 -23.55
C THR A 893 30.60 -6.23 -23.30
N THR A 894 30.63 -7.12 -22.31
CA THR A 894 29.56 -8.10 -22.05
C THR A 894 28.82 -7.77 -20.76
N LYS A 895 27.51 -8.02 -20.74
CA LYS A 895 26.63 -7.77 -19.61
C LYS A 895 26.18 -9.07 -18.97
N SER A 896 26.08 -9.10 -17.65
CA SER A 896 25.44 -10.18 -16.90
C SER A 896 24.54 -9.63 -15.81
N VAL A 897 23.41 -10.31 -15.57
CA VAL A 897 22.59 -10.14 -14.37
C VAL A 897 23.30 -10.85 -13.23
N VAL A 898 23.52 -10.17 -12.12
CA VAL A 898 24.24 -10.70 -10.97
C VAL A 898 23.42 -10.57 -9.69
N MET A 899 23.56 -11.54 -8.80
CA MET A 899 23.19 -11.38 -7.39
C MET A 899 24.46 -11.32 -6.56
N VAL A 900 24.56 -10.31 -5.69
CA VAL A 900 25.67 -10.14 -4.77
C VAL A 900 25.18 -10.19 -3.33
N ASN A 901 25.91 -10.92 -2.49
CA ASN A 901 25.67 -11.03 -1.06
C ASN A 901 26.89 -10.50 -0.28
N GLY A 902 26.68 -9.44 0.50
CA GLY A 902 27.70 -8.76 1.30
C GLY A 902 27.74 -9.18 2.78
N SER A 903 26.93 -10.16 3.20
CA SER A 903 26.78 -10.53 4.62
C SER A 903 28.02 -11.15 5.27
N SER A 904 28.98 -11.65 4.49
CA SER A 904 30.21 -12.30 4.99
C SER A 904 31.32 -11.32 5.37
N GLY A 905 31.08 -10.01 5.28
CA GLY A 905 32.10 -8.97 5.40
C GLY A 905 32.90 -8.72 4.11
N SER A 906 32.70 -9.54 3.07
CA SER A 906 33.18 -9.31 1.71
C SER A 906 32.05 -9.54 0.70
N ALA A 907 31.98 -8.70 -0.33
CA ALA A 907 30.99 -8.83 -1.38
C ALA A 907 31.27 -10.07 -2.24
N MET A 908 30.33 -11.01 -2.29
CA MET A 908 30.44 -12.21 -3.12
C MET A 908 29.36 -12.19 -4.22
N GLU A 909 29.78 -12.33 -5.48
CA GLU A 909 28.87 -12.59 -6.60
C GLU A 909 28.40 -14.05 -6.51
N ILE A 910 27.15 -14.26 -6.09
CA ILE A 910 26.57 -15.59 -5.81
C ILE A 910 26.05 -16.23 -7.10
N ALA A 911 25.53 -15.43 -8.02
CA ALA A 911 25.00 -15.89 -9.30
C ALA A 911 25.26 -14.85 -10.39
N SER A 912 25.42 -15.34 -11.62
CA SER A 912 25.73 -14.54 -12.81
C SER A 912 25.06 -15.16 -14.03
N VAL A 913 24.21 -14.41 -14.73
CA VAL A 913 23.46 -14.86 -15.92
C VAL A 913 23.74 -13.91 -17.08
N PRO A 914 24.20 -14.39 -18.26
CA PRO A 914 24.45 -13.51 -19.41
C PRO A 914 23.21 -12.69 -19.81
N LEU A 915 23.42 -11.42 -20.14
CA LEU A 915 22.35 -10.49 -20.55
C LEU A 915 22.62 -9.97 -21.97
N ALA A 916 21.71 -10.28 -22.89
CA ALA A 916 21.83 -9.89 -24.31
C ALA A 916 21.04 -8.61 -24.68
N GLN A 917 20.25 -8.06 -23.76
CA GLN A 917 19.40 -6.88 -24.00
C GLN A 917 19.80 -5.69 -23.13
N ASN A 918 19.24 -4.52 -23.43
CA ASN A 918 19.58 -3.27 -22.74
C ASN A 918 18.61 -2.93 -21.62
N THR A 919 17.33 -3.30 -21.73
CA THR A 919 16.33 -3.06 -20.70
C THR A 919 16.12 -4.33 -19.90
N ILE A 920 16.08 -4.23 -18.58
CA ILE A 920 15.80 -5.35 -17.69
C ILE A 920 14.99 -4.88 -16.49
N TYR A 921 14.20 -5.78 -15.91
CA TYR A 921 13.46 -5.55 -14.69
C TYR A 921 14.08 -6.32 -13.55
N LEU A 922 14.27 -5.67 -12.40
CA LEU A 922 14.92 -6.26 -11.22
C LEU A 922 14.03 -6.06 -10.01
N ARG A 923 13.96 -7.05 -9.11
CA ARG A 923 13.12 -6.98 -7.91
C ARG A 923 13.83 -7.50 -6.67
N SER A 924 13.63 -6.81 -5.56
CA SER A 924 14.00 -7.24 -4.21
C SER A 924 12.74 -7.39 -3.37
N GLU A 925 12.57 -8.54 -2.72
CA GLU A 925 11.43 -8.87 -1.85
C GLU A 925 11.94 -9.11 -0.42
N LEU A 926 11.35 -8.42 0.57
CA LEU A 926 11.79 -8.44 1.96
C LEU A 926 10.65 -8.90 2.87
N ASP A 927 10.90 -9.98 3.61
CA ASP A 927 9.99 -10.58 4.57
C ASP A 927 10.40 -10.21 6.00
N TYR A 928 9.52 -9.50 6.70
CA TYR A 928 9.65 -9.14 8.11
C TYR A 928 8.60 -9.83 8.98
N LYS A 929 7.73 -10.69 8.42
CA LYS A 929 6.70 -11.42 9.18
C LYS A 929 7.38 -12.22 10.27
N ASN A 930 6.92 -12.04 11.50
CA ASN A 930 7.48 -12.75 12.66
C ASN A 930 9.00 -12.61 12.78
N ARG A 931 9.58 -11.50 12.29
CA ARG A 931 11.02 -11.22 12.28
C ARG A 931 11.85 -12.31 11.58
N THR A 932 11.33 -12.88 10.48
CA THR A 932 12.10 -13.80 9.63
C THR A 932 13.33 -13.11 9.05
N ASP A 933 13.22 -11.81 8.74
CA ASP A 933 14.28 -10.93 8.29
C ASP A 933 15.01 -11.50 7.06
N LYS A 934 14.27 -11.83 6.00
CA LYS A 934 14.81 -12.44 4.78
C LYS A 934 14.60 -11.55 3.57
N ALA A 935 15.62 -11.44 2.70
CA ALA A 935 15.48 -10.81 1.40
C ALA A 935 15.80 -11.79 0.26
N ASN A 936 14.97 -11.78 -0.77
CA ASN A 936 15.12 -12.56 -2.00
C ASN A 936 15.16 -11.65 -3.22
N PHE A 937 15.81 -12.11 -4.28
CA PHE A 937 16.08 -11.29 -5.45
C PHE A 937 15.66 -11.98 -6.74
N TYR A 938 15.15 -11.15 -7.68
CA TYR A 938 14.57 -11.62 -8.93
C TYR A 938 14.94 -10.71 -10.09
N TYR A 939 14.91 -11.28 -11.29
CA TYR A 939 15.02 -10.53 -12.54
C TYR A 939 13.95 -10.97 -13.53
N SER A 940 13.66 -10.10 -14.51
CA SER A 940 12.76 -10.37 -15.62
C SER A 940 13.24 -9.65 -16.87
N LEU A 941 13.09 -10.31 -18.03
CA LEU A 941 13.46 -9.77 -19.33
C LEU A 941 12.29 -9.05 -20.02
N ASP A 942 11.05 -9.28 -19.58
CA ASP A 942 9.82 -8.77 -20.20
C ASP A 942 8.91 -8.01 -19.22
N GLY A 943 9.24 -8.01 -17.92
CA GLY A 943 8.44 -7.38 -16.86
C GLY A 943 7.29 -8.24 -16.34
N GLU A 944 6.96 -9.34 -17.04
CA GLU A 944 5.85 -10.23 -16.72
C GLU A 944 6.33 -11.52 -16.07
N ARG A 945 7.38 -12.12 -16.64
CA ARG A 945 7.95 -13.39 -16.22
C ARG A 945 9.17 -13.13 -15.35
N TRP A 946 9.06 -13.49 -14.07
CA TRP A 946 10.06 -13.31 -13.04
C TRP A 946 10.78 -14.59 -12.65
N ALA A 947 12.09 -14.47 -12.51
CA ALA A 947 13.04 -15.52 -12.20
C ALA A 947 13.81 -15.20 -10.91
N SER A 948 13.99 -16.18 -10.02
CA SER A 948 14.86 -16.01 -8.85
C SER A 948 16.33 -16.06 -9.25
N ILE A 949 17.18 -15.31 -8.53
CA ILE A 949 18.63 -15.31 -8.75
C ILE A 949 19.38 -15.24 -7.41
N GLY A 950 20.39 -16.09 -7.25
CA GLY A 950 21.24 -16.14 -6.06
C GLY A 950 20.58 -16.80 -4.84
N ASN A 951 21.15 -16.56 -3.67
CA ASN A 951 20.66 -17.09 -2.39
C ASN A 951 19.78 -16.08 -1.64
N THR A 952 19.07 -16.54 -0.61
CA THR A 952 18.39 -15.67 0.33
C THR A 952 19.41 -14.91 1.18
N LEU A 953 19.26 -13.60 1.27
CA LEU A 953 19.98 -12.79 2.25
C LEU A 953 19.28 -12.90 3.60
N GLN A 954 20.00 -13.39 4.61
CA GLN A 954 19.57 -13.27 6.00
C GLN A 954 19.88 -11.86 6.47
N MET A 955 18.86 -11.00 6.52
CA MET A 955 19.01 -9.64 6.98
C MET A 955 19.28 -9.62 8.48
N SER A 956 20.02 -8.60 8.90
CA SER A 956 20.34 -8.32 10.30
C SER A 956 20.51 -6.83 10.52
N TYR A 957 19.89 -6.27 11.55
CA TYR A 957 20.11 -4.87 11.98
C TYR A 957 21.48 -4.75 12.67
N THR A 958 22.36 -3.87 12.19
CA THR A 958 23.72 -3.74 12.72
C THR A 958 24.12 -2.29 12.97
N LEU A 959 24.98 -2.08 13.98
CA LEU A 959 25.39 -0.75 14.43
C LEU A 959 26.39 0.03 13.59
N PRO A 960 27.15 -0.50 12.61
CA PRO A 960 27.85 0.46 11.80
C PRO A 960 26.85 1.37 11.08
N HIS A 961 25.65 0.93 10.66
CA HIS A 961 24.65 1.85 10.08
C HIS A 961 23.63 2.41 11.06
N PHE A 962 23.25 1.61 12.08
CA PHE A 962 22.23 1.96 13.06
C PHE A 962 20.91 2.47 12.44
N MET A 963 20.48 1.77 11.38
CA MET A 963 19.33 2.10 10.53
C MET A 963 18.71 0.79 10.01
N GLY A 964 17.40 0.78 9.80
CA GLY A 964 16.69 -0.32 9.14
C GLY A 964 17.16 -0.52 7.70
N TYR A 965 16.82 -1.67 7.11
CA TYR A 965 17.12 -1.89 5.69
C TYR A 965 16.38 -0.89 4.81
N ARG A 966 16.98 -0.58 3.66
CA ARG A 966 16.40 0.32 2.66
C ARG A 966 16.42 -0.33 1.29
N PHE A 967 15.45 0.01 0.44
CA PHE A 967 15.62 -0.18 -0.99
C PHE A 967 16.66 0.82 -1.48
N ALA A 968 17.65 0.38 -2.24
CA ALA A 968 18.67 1.27 -2.78
C ALA A 968 18.88 1.05 -4.28
N LEU A 969 18.72 2.13 -5.05
CA LEU A 969 19.05 2.22 -6.47
C LEU A 969 20.48 2.75 -6.59
N PHE A 970 21.32 2.06 -7.33
CA PHE A 970 22.74 2.40 -7.40
C PHE A 970 23.32 2.20 -8.81
N ASN A 971 24.40 2.92 -9.08
CA ASN A 971 25.34 2.67 -10.17
C ASN A 971 26.75 3.04 -9.71
N TYR A 972 27.68 2.07 -9.66
CA TYR A 972 29.07 2.32 -9.30
C TYR A 972 30.03 1.59 -10.25
N SER A 973 31.25 2.10 -10.37
CA SER A 973 32.28 1.51 -11.23
C SER A 973 33.44 0.95 -10.43
N THR A 974 33.98 -0.19 -10.85
CA THR A 974 35.20 -0.80 -10.30
C THR A 974 36.43 -0.58 -11.19
N ARG A 975 36.24 -0.03 -12.42
CA ARG A 975 37.33 0.12 -13.41
C ARG A 975 37.26 1.43 -14.19
N LEU A 976 36.21 1.65 -14.99
CA LEU A 976 36.09 2.81 -15.89
C LEU A 976 34.88 3.67 -15.54
N THR A 977 35.13 4.91 -15.18
CA THR A 977 34.06 5.87 -14.84
C THR A 977 33.43 6.52 -16.08
N GLY A 978 32.31 7.20 -15.85
CA GLY A 978 31.51 7.92 -16.82
C GLY A 978 30.57 7.02 -17.62
N GLY A 979 30.32 5.79 -17.17
CA GLY A 979 29.19 4.99 -17.63
C GLY A 979 27.93 5.40 -16.89
N TYR A 980 26.76 5.19 -17.48
CA TYR A 980 25.49 5.57 -16.86
C TYR A 980 24.38 4.56 -17.13
N VAL A 981 23.35 4.62 -16.29
CA VAL A 981 22.12 3.85 -16.40
C VAL A 981 20.92 4.76 -16.22
N ASP A 982 19.81 4.40 -16.85
CA ASP A 982 18.53 5.12 -16.72
C ASP A 982 17.50 4.19 -16.06
N PHE A 983 17.01 4.56 -14.88
CA PHE A 983 15.89 3.90 -14.21
C PHE A 983 14.58 4.52 -14.71
N ASP A 984 13.72 3.72 -15.33
CA ASP A 984 12.42 4.12 -15.88
C ASP A 984 11.36 4.26 -14.77
N SER A 985 11.39 3.35 -13.81
CA SER A 985 10.45 3.36 -12.70
C SER A 985 11.00 2.64 -11.48
N PHE A 986 10.48 3.01 -10.31
CA PHE A 986 10.56 2.27 -9.05
C PHE A 986 9.13 1.97 -8.59
N LYS A 987 8.74 0.70 -8.58
CA LYS A 987 7.46 0.24 -8.05
C LYS A 987 7.66 -0.38 -6.69
N VAL A 988 6.91 0.09 -5.70
CA VAL A 988 6.86 -0.49 -4.35
C VAL A 988 5.53 -1.20 -4.14
N ASP A 989 5.56 -2.37 -3.52
CA ASP A 989 4.39 -3.21 -3.24
C ASP A 989 4.48 -3.80 -1.81
N ASP A 990 3.35 -4.16 -1.23
CA ASP A 990 3.28 -4.73 0.13
C ASP A 990 3.02 -6.23 0.17
N LYS A 991 3.21 -6.86 -0.99
CA LYS A 991 3.19 -8.31 -1.15
C LYS A 991 4.49 -8.83 -1.72
N LEU A 992 4.82 -10.04 -1.28
CA LEU A 992 5.85 -10.87 -1.89
C LEU A 992 5.16 -11.70 -2.98
N VAL A 993 5.70 -11.67 -4.20
CA VAL A 993 5.11 -12.35 -5.35
C VAL A 993 5.92 -13.61 -5.69
N GLY A 994 7.23 -13.59 -5.44
CA GLY A 994 8.12 -14.70 -5.78
C GLY A 994 8.35 -14.87 -7.29
N SER A 995 8.97 -15.98 -7.69
CA SER A 995 9.20 -16.30 -9.10
C SER A 995 7.92 -16.84 -9.77
N SER A 996 7.76 -16.52 -11.05
CA SER A 996 6.66 -17.06 -11.88
C SER A 996 7.11 -18.24 -12.75
N PHE A 997 8.42 -18.44 -12.86
CA PHE A 997 9.07 -19.56 -13.54
C PHE A 997 10.54 -19.59 -13.11
N ASP A 998 11.20 -20.73 -13.30
CA ASP A 998 12.64 -20.84 -13.08
C ASP A 998 13.34 -20.92 -14.44
N PRO A 999 13.93 -19.82 -14.97
CA PRO A 999 14.68 -19.88 -16.23
C PRO A 999 16.00 -20.64 -16.08
N ILE A 1000 16.45 -20.84 -14.85
CA ILE A 1000 17.57 -21.68 -14.51
C ILE A 1000 16.93 -22.98 -14.03
N GLY A 1001 16.65 -23.93 -14.94
CA GLY A 1001 16.34 -25.30 -14.52
C GLY A 1001 17.27 -25.74 -13.39
N PRO A 1002 16.81 -26.59 -12.45
CA PRO A 1002 17.25 -26.65 -11.06
C PRO A 1002 18.68 -26.16 -10.87
N GLN A 1003 18.84 -25.04 -10.16
CA GLN A 1003 20.11 -24.35 -9.82
C GLN A 1003 21.32 -25.30 -9.95
N PRO A 1004 22.38 -24.98 -10.71
CA PRO A 1004 23.56 -25.84 -10.76
C PRO A 1004 24.04 -26.01 -9.34
N VAL A 1005 23.83 -27.22 -8.82
CA VAL A 1005 24.05 -27.49 -7.41
C VAL A 1005 25.57 -27.51 -7.25
N VAL A 1006 26.12 -26.39 -6.76
CA VAL A 1006 27.54 -26.31 -6.46
C VAL A 1006 27.82 -27.24 -5.28
N PRO A 1007 28.95 -27.94 -5.27
CA PRO A 1007 29.25 -28.84 -4.17
C PRO A 1007 29.28 -28.06 -2.85
N ALA A 1008 28.74 -28.61 -1.76
CA ALA A 1008 28.77 -27.97 -0.46
C ALA A 1008 29.36 -28.91 0.59
N THR A 1009 30.15 -28.35 1.51
CA THR A 1009 30.54 -29.06 2.72
C THR A 1009 29.37 -29.10 3.68
N VAL A 1010 29.01 -30.31 4.13
CA VAL A 1010 27.96 -30.52 5.13
C VAL A 1010 28.62 -31.09 6.37
N LEU A 1011 28.46 -30.38 7.49
CA LEU A 1011 28.90 -30.84 8.80
C LEU A 1011 27.70 -31.42 9.55
N SER A 1012 27.74 -32.73 9.82
CA SER A 1012 26.71 -33.42 10.60
C SER A 1012 27.29 -33.91 11.93
N ALA A 1013 26.58 -33.63 13.02
CA ALA A 1013 26.90 -34.11 14.35
C ALA A 1013 25.63 -34.11 15.19
N ALA A 1014 25.66 -34.77 16.35
CA ALA A 1014 24.61 -34.64 17.35
C ALA A 1014 24.39 -33.15 17.69
N SER A 1015 23.13 -32.74 17.84
CA SER A 1015 22.78 -31.35 18.19
C SER A 1015 23.21 -30.98 19.61
N SER A 1016 23.38 -31.98 20.47
CA SER A 1016 23.95 -31.84 21.80
C SER A 1016 24.86 -33.01 22.16
N VAL A 1017 25.81 -32.74 23.05
CA VAL A 1017 26.79 -33.69 23.58
C VAL A 1017 26.98 -33.47 25.08
N ASN A 1018 27.34 -34.53 25.80
CA ASN A 1018 27.54 -34.45 27.23
C ASN A 1018 28.88 -33.78 27.58
N ALA A 1019 28.92 -33.01 28.67
CA ALA A 1019 30.15 -32.46 29.21
C ALA A 1019 31.24 -33.55 29.39
N GLY A 1020 32.46 -33.25 28.95
CA GLY A 1020 33.61 -34.16 29.00
C GLY A 1020 33.59 -35.37 28.04
N SER A 1021 32.52 -35.57 27.27
CA SER A 1021 32.41 -36.68 26.31
C SER A 1021 33.12 -36.41 24.99
N SER A 1022 33.49 -37.50 24.29
CA SER A 1022 33.93 -37.45 22.89
C SER A 1022 32.74 -37.62 21.95
N PHE A 1023 32.75 -36.94 20.83
CA PHE A 1023 31.71 -37.00 19.80
C PHE A 1023 32.30 -36.90 18.40
N THR A 1024 31.54 -37.36 17.41
CA THR A 1024 31.96 -37.33 16.01
C THR A 1024 31.27 -36.21 15.24
N VAL A 1025 32.00 -35.65 14.27
CA VAL A 1025 31.52 -34.69 13.29
C VAL A 1025 31.84 -35.23 11.91
N ASP A 1026 30.80 -35.51 11.16
CA ASP A 1026 30.87 -36.02 9.81
C ASP A 1026 31.01 -34.86 8.84
N VAL A 1027 32.09 -34.85 8.07
CA VAL A 1027 32.31 -33.92 6.96
C VAL A 1027 31.88 -34.63 5.69
N SER A 1028 30.79 -34.19 5.08
CA SER A 1028 30.30 -34.72 3.81
C SER A 1028 30.41 -33.67 2.72
N LEU A 1029 30.46 -34.12 1.47
CA LEU A 1029 30.30 -33.28 0.29
C LEU A 1029 28.94 -33.56 -0.32
N SER A 1030 28.04 -32.58 -0.27
CA SER A 1030 26.80 -32.63 -1.02
C SER A 1030 26.98 -32.04 -2.40
N ASN A 1031 26.09 -32.41 -3.32
CA ASN A 1031 25.92 -31.75 -4.61
C ASN A 1031 27.16 -31.75 -5.52
N ALA A 1032 27.99 -32.79 -5.44
CA ALA A 1032 29.13 -32.96 -6.32
C ALA A 1032 28.70 -33.49 -7.70
N ALA A 1033 28.49 -32.58 -8.65
CA ALA A 1033 28.07 -32.90 -10.02
C ALA A 1033 29.16 -33.58 -10.88
N GLN A 1034 30.43 -33.37 -10.53
CA GLN A 1034 31.59 -34.02 -11.14
C GLN A 1034 32.34 -34.83 -10.08
N SER A 1035 33.04 -35.89 -10.50
CA SER A 1035 33.87 -36.70 -9.61
C SER A 1035 35.03 -35.87 -9.05
N VAL A 1036 35.00 -35.60 -7.74
CA VAL A 1036 36.06 -34.91 -7.02
C VAL A 1036 37.12 -35.91 -6.56
N TYR A 1037 38.38 -35.66 -6.94
CA TYR A 1037 39.50 -36.56 -6.65
C TYR A 1037 40.45 -36.02 -5.58
N ALA A 1038 40.45 -34.73 -5.29
CA ALA A 1038 41.23 -34.14 -4.20
C ALA A 1038 40.45 -33.05 -3.48
N GLN A 1039 40.67 -32.87 -2.18
CA GLN A 1039 40.04 -31.81 -1.40
C GLN A 1039 41.05 -31.12 -0.49
N ASP A 1040 40.96 -29.79 -0.38
CA ASP A 1040 41.67 -28.95 0.57
C ASP A 1040 40.63 -28.24 1.45
N ILE A 1041 40.37 -28.82 2.62
CA ILE A 1041 39.31 -28.40 3.54
C ILE A 1041 39.95 -27.87 4.81
N THR A 1042 39.61 -26.64 5.20
CA THR A 1042 39.96 -26.07 6.50
C THR A 1042 38.71 -25.89 7.34
N LEU A 1043 38.74 -26.36 8.58
CA LEU A 1043 37.71 -26.15 9.58
C LEU A 1043 38.22 -25.24 10.70
N SER A 1044 37.38 -24.34 11.17
CA SER A 1044 37.52 -23.66 12.46
C SER A 1044 36.59 -24.30 13.49
N TYR A 1045 37.03 -24.43 14.72
CA TYR A 1045 36.20 -24.85 15.84
C TYR A 1045 36.47 -23.98 17.07
N ASP A 1046 35.47 -23.85 17.94
CA ASP A 1046 35.63 -23.14 19.20
C ASP A 1046 36.60 -23.89 20.13
N SER A 1047 37.86 -23.43 20.14
CA SER A 1047 38.90 -24.02 20.98
C SER A 1047 38.72 -23.77 22.46
N ASN A 1048 37.79 -22.92 22.89
CA ASN A 1048 37.46 -22.80 24.31
C ASN A 1048 36.49 -23.89 24.77
N VAL A 1049 35.77 -24.51 23.82
CA VAL A 1049 34.72 -25.50 24.11
C VAL A 1049 35.16 -26.93 23.76
N PHE A 1050 35.84 -27.12 22.62
CA PHE A 1050 36.21 -28.44 22.11
C PHE A 1050 37.72 -28.61 21.94
N ASP A 1051 38.21 -29.82 22.19
CA ASP A 1051 39.51 -30.31 21.75
C ASP A 1051 39.31 -31.19 20.51
N TYR A 1052 40.13 -30.97 19.49
CA TYR A 1052 40.17 -31.84 18.32
C TYR A 1052 41.04 -33.07 18.63
N VAL A 1053 40.50 -34.27 18.41
CA VAL A 1053 41.14 -35.55 18.77
C VAL A 1053 41.81 -36.19 17.55
N GLY A 1054 41.13 -36.23 16.41
CA GLY A 1054 41.67 -36.80 15.17
C GLY A 1054 40.62 -37.02 14.08
N ALA A 1055 41.06 -37.43 12.89
CA ALA A 1055 40.20 -37.71 11.74
C ALA A 1055 40.37 -39.15 11.26
N ALA A 1056 39.29 -39.73 10.75
CA ALA A 1056 39.31 -40.97 9.98
C ALA A 1056 38.67 -40.75 8.61
N SER A 1057 39.23 -41.39 7.58
CA SER A 1057 38.60 -41.44 6.25
C SER A 1057 37.30 -42.23 6.31
N ALA A 1058 36.28 -41.77 5.57
CA ALA A 1058 34.99 -42.44 5.52
C ALA A 1058 35.03 -43.86 4.92
N ASN A 1059 36.03 -44.16 4.09
CA ASN A 1059 36.27 -45.48 3.50
C ASN A 1059 37.72 -45.59 2.96
N ASN A 1060 38.11 -46.81 2.53
CA ASN A 1060 39.46 -47.11 2.03
C ASN A 1060 39.85 -46.38 0.73
N ASN A 1061 38.90 -45.79 0.01
CA ASN A 1061 39.18 -45.04 -1.21
C ASN A 1061 39.54 -43.58 -0.93
N ILE A 1062 39.31 -43.06 0.28
CA ILE A 1062 39.66 -41.70 0.68
C ILE A 1062 40.92 -41.76 1.53
N GLN A 1063 41.97 -41.07 1.11
CA GLN A 1063 43.26 -41.00 1.80
C GLN A 1063 43.45 -39.60 2.35
N ILE A 1064 43.67 -39.48 3.68
CA ILE A 1064 44.12 -38.23 4.29
C ILE A 1064 45.62 -38.13 3.99
N VAL A 1065 45.97 -37.25 3.05
CA VAL A 1065 47.35 -37.02 2.59
C VAL A 1065 48.10 -36.14 3.59
N SER A 1066 47.43 -35.13 4.13
CA SER A 1066 47.97 -34.31 5.22
C SER A 1066 46.88 -33.81 6.14
N GLU A 1067 47.22 -33.72 7.43
CA GLU A 1067 46.41 -33.16 8.49
C GLU A 1067 47.25 -32.15 9.27
N ASP A 1068 46.91 -30.87 9.17
CA ASP A 1068 47.58 -29.78 9.86
C ASP A 1068 46.70 -29.25 11.01
N LYS A 1069 47.24 -29.33 12.22
CA LYS A 1069 46.62 -28.93 13.49
C LYS A 1069 47.51 -27.99 14.31
N ALA A 1070 48.44 -27.29 13.66
CA ALA A 1070 49.41 -26.43 14.34
C ALA A 1070 48.77 -25.23 15.06
N ILE A 1071 47.58 -24.80 14.64
CA ILE A 1071 46.86 -23.64 15.19
C ILE A 1071 45.66 -24.14 16.01
N PRO A 1072 45.59 -23.91 17.33
CA PRO A 1072 44.42 -24.24 18.14
C PRO A 1072 43.14 -23.60 17.58
N GLY A 1073 42.05 -24.37 17.53
CA GLY A 1073 40.77 -23.91 16.96
C GLY A 1073 40.70 -23.97 15.44
N ARG A 1074 41.71 -24.56 14.78
CA ARG A 1074 41.75 -24.77 13.34
C ARG A 1074 42.36 -26.12 12.98
N VAL A 1075 41.78 -26.80 12.00
CA VAL A 1075 42.37 -28.01 11.41
C VAL A 1075 42.21 -27.95 9.89
N ARG A 1076 43.27 -28.31 9.14
CA ARG A 1076 43.26 -28.36 7.68
C ARG A 1076 43.59 -29.77 7.19
N PHE A 1077 42.83 -30.24 6.21
CA PHE A 1077 42.98 -31.54 5.58
C PHE A 1077 43.27 -31.39 4.09
N ILE A 1078 44.26 -32.14 3.61
CA ILE A 1078 44.39 -32.47 2.19
C ILE A 1078 44.01 -33.94 2.05
N THR A 1079 42.96 -34.23 1.28
CA THR A 1079 42.50 -35.59 1.02
C THR A 1079 42.53 -35.91 -0.47
N ALA A 1080 42.73 -37.18 -0.80
CA ALA A 1080 42.70 -37.68 -2.18
C ALA A 1080 41.83 -38.93 -2.27
N ASN A 1081 41.03 -39.06 -3.33
CA ASN A 1081 40.21 -40.23 -3.59
C ASN A 1081 40.85 -41.12 -4.68
N THR A 1082 41.13 -42.38 -4.35
CA THR A 1082 41.75 -43.37 -5.25
C THR A 1082 40.75 -44.33 -5.89
N GLY A 1083 39.46 -44.20 -5.60
CA GLY A 1083 38.39 -45.14 -5.98
C GLY A 1083 37.38 -44.57 -6.97
N GLY A 1084 37.84 -43.80 -7.97
CA GLY A 1084 36.98 -43.28 -9.04
C GLY A 1084 36.40 -41.87 -8.81
N GLY A 1085 36.75 -41.22 -7.71
CA GLY A 1085 36.33 -39.85 -7.38
C GLY A 1085 34.98 -39.78 -6.66
N ILE A 1086 34.65 -38.62 -6.12
CA ILE A 1086 33.51 -38.39 -5.22
C ILE A 1086 32.45 -37.58 -5.94
N SER A 1087 31.27 -38.14 -6.13
CA SER A 1087 30.11 -37.50 -6.77
C SER A 1087 28.82 -37.84 -6.02
N GLY A 1088 27.79 -37.00 -6.11
CA GLY A 1088 26.46 -37.27 -5.55
C GLY A 1088 25.95 -36.24 -4.54
N ALA A 1089 24.75 -36.48 -4.02
CA ALA A 1089 23.98 -35.51 -3.24
C ALA A 1089 24.44 -35.35 -1.78
N ASN A 1090 25.12 -36.33 -1.18
CA ASN A 1090 25.68 -36.26 0.18
C ASN A 1090 26.66 -37.41 0.44
N THR A 1091 27.93 -37.23 0.06
CA THR A 1091 28.95 -38.28 0.20
C THR A 1091 29.88 -37.95 1.36
N LEU A 1092 29.91 -38.82 2.36
CA LEU A 1092 30.78 -38.69 3.54
C LEU A 1092 32.26 -38.76 3.15
N LEU A 1093 33.05 -37.80 3.63
CA LEU A 1093 34.49 -37.69 3.37
C LEU A 1093 35.32 -38.10 4.58
N LEU A 1094 35.02 -37.50 5.73
CA LEU A 1094 35.80 -37.62 6.96
C LEU A 1094 34.86 -37.77 8.15
N ASN A 1095 35.24 -38.62 9.09
CA ASN A 1095 34.68 -38.65 10.43
C ASN A 1095 35.71 -38.02 11.38
N LEU A 1096 35.39 -36.83 11.89
CA LEU A 1096 36.24 -36.11 12.83
C LEU A 1096 35.82 -36.44 14.25
N THR A 1097 36.78 -36.68 15.14
CA THR A 1097 36.51 -36.88 16.56
C THR A 1097 36.91 -35.63 17.33
N PHE A 1098 35.95 -35.09 18.09
CA PHE A 1098 36.16 -34.00 19.03
C PHE A 1098 35.88 -34.48 20.45
N LYS A 1099 36.39 -33.76 21.43
CA LYS A 1099 36.10 -33.95 22.84
C LYS A 1099 35.72 -32.63 23.49
N VAL A 1100 34.70 -32.63 24.33
CA VAL A 1100 34.37 -31.44 25.13
C VAL A 1100 35.48 -31.20 26.15
N LYS A 1101 35.97 -29.95 26.23
CA LYS A 1101 37.01 -29.57 27.18
C LYS A 1101 36.56 -29.78 28.63
N PRO A 1102 37.46 -30.20 29.53
CA PRO A 1102 37.14 -30.33 30.95
C PRO A 1102 36.58 -29.03 31.53
N GLY A 1103 35.47 -29.12 32.27
CA GLY A 1103 34.81 -27.96 32.91
C GLY A 1103 33.85 -27.16 32.02
N VAL A 1104 33.70 -27.52 30.73
CA VAL A 1104 32.76 -26.86 29.81
C VAL A 1104 31.40 -27.55 29.87
N GLN A 1105 30.36 -26.78 30.21
CA GLN A 1105 28.95 -27.22 30.29
C GLN A 1105 27.99 -26.03 30.15
N ASN A 1106 26.72 -26.29 29.83
CA ASN A 1106 25.66 -25.27 29.66
C ASN A 1106 26.03 -24.14 28.69
N THR A 1107 26.80 -24.49 27.67
CA THR A 1107 27.24 -23.58 26.61
C THR A 1107 27.15 -24.29 25.26
N SER A 1108 27.51 -23.62 24.18
CA SER A 1108 27.54 -24.21 22.85
C SER A 1108 28.83 -23.80 22.13
N GLY A 1109 29.45 -24.72 21.43
CA GLY A 1109 30.55 -24.42 20.51
C GLY A 1109 30.11 -24.56 19.06
N THR A 1110 30.80 -23.88 18.16
CA THR A 1110 30.57 -24.01 16.72
C THR A 1110 31.78 -24.61 16.03
N ILE A 1111 31.52 -25.48 15.05
CA ILE A 1111 32.51 -26.03 14.12
C ILE A 1111 32.06 -25.62 12.71
N ALA A 1112 32.93 -24.98 11.94
CA ALA A 1112 32.59 -24.44 10.62
C ALA A 1112 33.71 -24.68 9.63
N ALA A 1113 33.35 -25.02 8.39
CA ALA A 1113 34.29 -24.96 7.29
C ALA A 1113 34.60 -23.49 6.99
N THR A 1114 35.89 -23.16 6.86
CA THR A 1114 36.37 -21.82 6.50
C THR A 1114 37.03 -21.82 5.11
N GLN A 1115 37.30 -23.02 4.57
CA GLN A 1115 37.75 -23.22 3.20
C GLN A 1115 37.38 -24.65 2.77
N ALA A 1116 36.97 -24.81 1.51
CA ALA A 1116 36.79 -26.11 0.87
C ALA A 1116 37.05 -26.01 -0.64
N LYS A 1117 38.27 -26.37 -1.06
CA LYS A 1117 38.65 -26.43 -2.48
C LYS A 1117 38.63 -27.87 -2.97
N LEU A 1118 38.07 -28.11 -4.14
CA LEU A 1118 37.83 -29.45 -4.69
C LEU A 1118 38.52 -29.58 -6.04
N GLY A 1119 39.46 -30.52 -6.16
CA GLY A 1119 40.14 -30.85 -7.40
C GLY A 1119 39.38 -31.92 -8.18
N VAL A 1120 39.03 -31.62 -9.43
CA VAL A 1120 38.42 -32.57 -10.38
C VAL A 1120 39.43 -32.98 -11.46
N ALA A 1121 39.27 -34.17 -12.04
CA ALA A 1121 40.14 -34.75 -13.06
C ALA A 1121 39.31 -35.36 -14.19
N PRO A 1122 39.83 -35.43 -15.44
CA PRO A 1122 41.21 -35.15 -15.86
C PRO A 1122 41.58 -33.68 -16.03
N GLU A 1123 40.63 -32.75 -15.98
CA GLU A 1123 40.82 -31.34 -16.36
C GLU A 1123 41.67 -30.53 -15.36
N GLY A 1124 41.87 -31.02 -14.14
CA GLY A 1124 42.68 -30.36 -13.11
C GLY A 1124 42.03 -29.07 -12.55
N ILE A 1125 40.72 -28.91 -12.72
CA ILE A 1125 39.97 -27.73 -12.29
C ILE A 1125 39.81 -27.75 -10.77
N VAL A 1126 39.88 -26.57 -10.16
CA VAL A 1126 39.57 -26.36 -8.75
C VAL A 1126 38.21 -25.70 -8.62
N ILE A 1127 37.28 -26.37 -7.93
CA ILE A 1127 35.95 -25.87 -7.60
C ILE A 1127 35.93 -25.46 -6.13
N GLN A 1128 35.41 -24.28 -5.82
CA GLN A 1128 35.17 -23.87 -4.43
C GLN A 1128 33.82 -24.42 -3.98
N ALA A 1129 33.81 -25.16 -2.86
CA ALA A 1129 32.59 -25.65 -2.25
C ALA A 1129 31.99 -24.61 -1.29
N GLU A 1130 30.67 -24.62 -1.18
CA GLU A 1130 29.96 -23.89 -0.12
C GLU A 1130 30.36 -24.42 1.27
N LEU A 1131 30.37 -23.52 2.25
CA LEU A 1131 30.92 -23.79 3.58
C LEU A 1131 29.83 -24.12 4.59
N GLY A 1132 29.84 -25.34 5.12
CA GLY A 1132 28.93 -25.77 6.18
C GLY A 1132 29.38 -25.33 7.56
N SER A 1133 28.43 -25.18 8.48
CA SER A 1133 28.70 -25.03 9.92
C SER A 1133 27.74 -25.86 10.75
N LYS A 1134 28.18 -26.24 11.96
CA LYS A 1134 27.39 -26.95 12.95
C LYS A 1134 27.64 -26.35 14.32
N ARG A 1135 26.56 -25.84 14.94
CA ARG A 1135 26.53 -25.48 16.36
C ARG A 1135 26.12 -26.69 17.19
N ILE A 1136 26.83 -26.94 18.29
CA ILE A 1136 26.63 -28.10 19.16
C ILE A 1136 26.52 -27.61 20.60
N SER A 1137 25.42 -27.96 21.26
CA SER A 1137 25.20 -27.66 22.68
C SER A 1137 25.93 -28.66 23.57
N VAL A 1138 26.53 -28.17 24.65
CA VAL A 1138 27.17 -28.99 25.68
C VAL A 1138 26.24 -29.08 26.88
N GLU A 1139 25.62 -30.24 27.06
CA GLU A 1139 24.70 -30.49 28.15
C GLU A 1139 25.45 -30.97 29.41
N GLN A 1140 24.97 -30.53 30.57
CA GLN A 1140 25.46 -30.98 31.86
C GLN A 1140 25.07 -32.45 32.09
N VAL A 1141 26.01 -33.25 32.58
CA VAL A 1141 25.74 -34.66 32.92
C VAL A 1141 24.99 -34.70 34.24
N MET A 1142 23.69 -34.98 34.19
CA MET A 1142 22.85 -35.09 35.38
C MET A 1142 22.80 -36.55 35.88
N LYS A 1143 22.84 -36.75 37.20
CA LYS A 1143 22.63 -38.05 37.86
C LYS A 1143 21.19 -38.55 37.65
N SER A 1144 20.96 -39.85 37.89
CA SER A 1144 19.61 -40.42 37.93
C SER A 1144 18.78 -39.74 39.01
N ALA A 1145 17.58 -39.25 38.66
CA ALA A 1145 16.66 -38.61 39.61
C ALA A 1145 15.95 -39.60 40.55
N ASP A 1146 16.12 -40.91 40.35
CA ASP A 1146 15.75 -41.97 41.31
C ASP A 1146 16.86 -42.07 42.36
N LEU A 1147 16.70 -41.28 43.43
CA LEU A 1147 17.69 -41.06 44.48
C LEU A 1147 17.62 -42.15 45.54
N ASN A 1148 16.43 -42.67 45.82
CA ASN A 1148 16.22 -43.75 46.78
C ASN A 1148 16.41 -45.16 46.15
N LYS A 1149 16.52 -45.24 44.82
CA LYS A 1149 16.73 -46.46 44.02
C LYS A 1149 15.59 -47.46 44.11
N ASP A 1150 14.36 -46.97 44.29
CA ASP A 1150 13.15 -47.82 44.32
C ASP A 1150 12.60 -48.11 42.91
N GLY A 1151 13.20 -47.53 41.86
CA GLY A 1151 12.82 -47.69 40.47
C GLY A 1151 11.72 -46.73 40.00
N SER A 1152 11.26 -45.79 40.84
CA SER A 1152 10.21 -44.82 40.53
C SER A 1152 10.59 -43.41 40.96
N ILE A 1153 10.76 -42.49 40.01
CA ILE A 1153 11.03 -41.08 40.32
C ILE A 1153 9.74 -40.43 40.82
N ASN A 1154 9.71 -40.01 42.08
CA ASN A 1154 8.51 -39.43 42.69
C ASN A 1154 8.83 -38.35 43.73
N VAL A 1155 7.80 -37.80 44.38
CA VAL A 1155 7.97 -36.74 45.40
C VAL A 1155 8.88 -37.14 46.57
N GLY A 1156 9.10 -38.45 46.80
CA GLY A 1156 10.09 -38.97 47.74
C GLY A 1156 11.52 -38.62 47.36
N ASP A 1157 11.90 -38.71 46.09
CA ASP A 1157 13.23 -38.32 45.59
C ASP A 1157 13.42 -36.80 45.66
N LEU A 1158 12.39 -36.03 45.29
CA LEU A 1158 12.41 -34.57 45.42
C LEU A 1158 12.56 -34.14 46.88
N ALA A 1159 11.93 -34.86 47.82
CA ALA A 1159 12.09 -34.62 49.25
C ALA A 1159 13.53 -34.87 49.73
N MET A 1160 14.25 -35.85 49.15
CA MET A 1160 15.66 -36.07 49.45
C MET A 1160 16.53 -34.88 49.03
N VAL A 1161 16.28 -34.29 47.85
CA VAL A 1161 16.99 -33.07 47.42
C VAL A 1161 16.63 -31.87 48.29
N ALA A 1162 15.34 -31.69 48.59
CA ALA A 1162 14.87 -30.61 49.46
C ALA A 1162 15.49 -30.68 50.87
N TYR A 1163 15.66 -31.88 51.42
CA TYR A 1163 16.25 -32.10 52.73
C TYR A 1163 17.73 -31.69 52.80
N TYR A 1164 18.47 -31.85 51.70
CA TYR A 1164 19.88 -31.48 51.62
C TYR A 1164 20.13 -30.13 50.93
N TYR A 1165 19.08 -29.37 50.60
CA TYR A 1165 19.16 -28.08 49.95
C TYR A 1165 20.01 -27.07 50.76
N GLY A 1166 20.92 -26.39 50.07
CA GLY A 1166 21.85 -25.40 50.63
C GLY A 1166 23.20 -25.98 51.09
N LYS A 1167 23.37 -27.30 51.11
CA LYS A 1167 24.64 -27.95 51.47
C LYS A 1167 25.67 -27.92 50.34
N ASN A 1168 26.94 -28.06 50.68
CA ASN A 1168 28.04 -28.09 49.72
C ASN A 1168 29.22 -28.95 50.22
N ALA A 1169 30.21 -29.20 49.34
CA ALA A 1169 31.33 -30.10 49.62
C ALA A 1169 32.25 -29.75 50.80
N THR A 1170 32.12 -28.55 51.38
CA THR A 1170 32.90 -28.17 52.56
C THR A 1170 32.25 -28.59 53.88
N GLU A 1171 31.01 -29.09 53.85
CA GLU A 1171 30.28 -29.48 55.06
C GLU A 1171 30.63 -30.90 55.54
N THR A 1172 30.67 -31.10 56.86
CA THR A 1172 31.05 -32.37 57.50
C THR A 1172 30.12 -33.55 57.20
N ASN A 1173 28.93 -33.30 56.66
CA ASN A 1173 27.95 -34.31 56.27
C ASN A 1173 27.76 -34.41 54.74
N TRP A 1174 28.66 -33.81 53.94
CA TRP A 1174 28.59 -33.82 52.49
C TRP A 1174 28.50 -35.23 51.90
N GLU A 1175 29.20 -36.20 52.47
CA GLU A 1175 29.20 -37.58 51.97
C GLU A 1175 27.81 -38.23 51.95
N ALA A 1176 26.92 -37.84 52.86
CA ALA A 1176 25.51 -38.26 52.84
C ALA A 1176 24.64 -37.38 51.92
N ALA A 1177 25.00 -36.10 51.77
CA ALA A 1177 24.24 -35.11 51.00
C ALA A 1177 24.49 -35.20 49.49
N LYS A 1178 25.72 -35.55 49.06
CA LYS A 1178 26.18 -35.55 47.66
C LYS A 1178 25.40 -36.45 46.71
N ILE A 1179 24.54 -37.32 47.24
CA ILE A 1179 23.60 -38.09 46.43
C ILE A 1179 22.59 -37.16 45.74
N SER A 1180 22.19 -36.08 46.41
CA SER A 1180 21.24 -35.06 45.94
C SER A 1180 21.89 -33.90 45.17
N ASP A 1181 23.21 -33.90 45.02
CA ASP A 1181 23.91 -33.05 44.05
C ASP A 1181 23.77 -33.72 42.68
N MET A 1182 22.75 -33.31 41.93
CA MET A 1182 22.33 -33.95 40.69
C MET A 1182 23.26 -33.62 39.54
N ASN A 1183 23.96 -32.50 39.63
CA ASN A 1183 24.69 -31.90 38.54
C ASN A 1183 26.23 -31.97 38.75
N ASN A 1184 26.65 -32.56 39.88
CA ASN A 1184 28.03 -32.74 40.37
C ASN A 1184 28.81 -31.43 40.54
N ASP A 1185 28.15 -30.30 40.81
CA ASP A 1185 28.79 -29.01 41.01
C ASP A 1185 29.31 -28.78 42.44
N ASN A 1186 29.19 -29.79 43.30
CA ASN A 1186 29.57 -29.80 44.71
C ASN A 1186 28.69 -28.93 45.61
N LYS A 1187 27.47 -28.62 45.18
CA LYS A 1187 26.43 -27.94 45.95
C LYS A 1187 25.09 -28.64 45.73
N ILE A 1188 24.12 -28.36 46.59
CA ILE A 1188 22.74 -28.82 46.42
C ILE A 1188 21.87 -27.57 46.41
N ASP A 1189 21.42 -27.18 45.23
CA ASP A 1189 20.72 -25.92 45.04
C ASP A 1189 19.43 -26.09 44.23
N ILE A 1190 18.87 -24.96 43.78
CA ILE A 1190 17.60 -24.95 43.06
C ILE A 1190 17.65 -25.71 41.75
N MET A 1191 18.83 -25.86 41.15
CA MET A 1191 19.02 -26.60 39.91
C MET A 1191 18.85 -28.10 40.16
N ASP A 1192 19.37 -28.62 41.26
CA ASP A 1192 19.20 -30.02 41.66
C ASP A 1192 17.75 -30.33 41.99
N LEU A 1193 17.11 -29.41 42.73
CA LEU A 1193 15.72 -29.53 43.15
C LEU A 1193 14.78 -29.47 41.94
N ALA A 1194 14.99 -28.50 41.05
CA ALA A 1194 14.21 -28.34 39.83
C ALA A 1194 14.42 -29.52 38.88
N TYR A 1195 15.63 -30.08 38.82
CA TYR A 1195 15.91 -31.25 37.99
C TYR A 1195 15.08 -32.46 38.44
N VAL A 1196 15.10 -32.82 39.72
CA VAL A 1196 14.28 -33.95 40.21
C VAL A 1196 12.79 -33.65 40.07
N ALA A 1197 12.36 -32.42 40.35
CA ALA A 1197 10.97 -32.00 40.15
C ALA A 1197 10.51 -32.13 38.69
N SER A 1198 11.39 -31.89 37.72
CA SER A 1198 11.08 -32.03 36.29
C SER A 1198 10.93 -33.48 35.81
N LYS A 1199 11.26 -34.47 36.66
CA LYS A 1199 11.25 -35.90 36.35
C LYS A 1199 10.17 -36.69 37.08
N ILE A 1200 9.40 -36.03 37.97
CA ILE A 1200 8.17 -36.52 38.58
C ILE A 1200 7.01 -36.21 37.63
#